data_AF-A0A8J5QBY0-F1
#
_entry.id   AF-A0A8J5QBY0-F1
#
_cell.length_a   1.000
_cell.length_b   1.000
_cell.length_c   1.000
_cell.angle_alpha   90.00
_cell.angle_beta   90.00
_cell.angle_gamma   90.00
#
_symmetry.space_group_name_H-M   'P 1'
#
loop_
_entity.id
_entity.type
_entity.pdbx_description
1 polymer ?
#
loop_
_entity_poly.entity_id
_entity_poly.type
_entity_poly.pdbx_seq_one_letter_code
_entity_poly.pdbx_strand_id
1 'polypeptide(L)'
;MDSNKLLYKNFSQQIEPRMWNLSYAPYSVLCPSHSLIRQANETLCKEEQTYISNRNLKTEPFLKSLLYHNKIPKFDIESFFSNKSKPTIIALAFSGGGYRSMLSGAGILSSLDCRNPDSSPLGGILQASTYIGGISGGSWLVMSNFVNDFVPIHGLVNSRNDGWNLQDSLLSGVPNFDPGDVQRHISEKSTISNETGIKRKEQKQQQGGIFGNILRFFSFGKTNSTIPISEQVKDGGIEEEDSTLLYTWVRNLFSKPKGSAAWNATNNSNKEIALKEYLKFYKELLIEVKDKKRAGYHTSLTDYWGRALARRIFTSQARTPGVTITAATESLGSFLNYEQPFPIIGTVEKDPGQSETSSLDSHVFEFTPYEFGSWDSYLNAFVPIKYLGSHLNNGKSIHKTDNENYSYCTSGFDNVGFITGTSSSLFNHIFVYVYKLLNNFQSETTLAIESILKSFGLSSEWKSLKSPQLHPDYALYSPNPFYQFISGDSSSTIAESSDLYLVDGGDDGQNIPFQPFLRSARKVDIIIAFDMSCERDNFPNGTVLQKTSNRYNQLNNTHVGIQYFQVPNTSIIKSIFPRVPTSEEIVRDGLVGRPLFLGCDILRDYETLEPVVTGSLYKEMELPPVVVYYSNYNYSFAANTSTFQLSYNKEEVNGMINNGYNLATFMNSTLYPICLNCIILKREFDRIQYGSYSEKKKMRKKQSDFVIPKTCETCYEVYLFILHRTGQNAAAMVHAQASDQIGNKHAAHNPAELKKPTTNNNNNNNNNNVDISNKIIDSANDDKADEEINQKINQEVQSSKQGGSTGAKNDNPAADNGAYDPEKDLIDIRSLSPMTVFSKTFCPFSARLKELLQTYEFTPQFNIVELDKHEHGPELQAYLKEKTGRGTVPNVLVGKTLESRGGSDDFAKFAKDGELINLLVEWGEGRLQVTKKDAPSNA
;
A
#
# COMPACT_ATOMS: atom_id res chain seq x y z
N MET A 1 -47.91 15.35 15.38
CA MET A 1 -47.93 13.96 15.87
C MET A 1 -48.70 13.12 14.88
N ASP A 2 -48.06 12.13 14.25
CA ASP A 2 -48.75 10.91 13.82
C ASP A 2 -47.74 9.77 13.98
N SER A 3 -47.96 8.94 15.00
CA SER A 3 -46.95 8.06 15.57
C SER A 3 -47.41 6.61 15.57
N ASN A 4 -47.70 6.08 14.38
CA ASN A 4 -47.88 4.64 14.13
C ASN A 4 -47.70 4.30 12.64
N LYS A 5 -47.21 3.08 12.36
CA LYS A 5 -46.86 2.53 11.03
C LYS A 5 -45.58 3.15 10.42
N LEU A 6 -44.51 2.41 10.12
CA LEU A 6 -44.22 0.99 10.33
C LEU A 6 -42.82 0.80 10.96
N LEU A 7 -42.77 0.18 12.12
CA LEU A 7 -41.63 -0.57 12.66
C LEU A 7 -42.15 -1.50 13.76
N TYR A 8 -41.46 -2.63 13.99
CA TYR A 8 -41.71 -3.64 15.03
C TYR A 8 -43.10 -4.29 15.13
N LYS A 9 -43.14 -5.58 14.80
CA LYS A 9 -43.78 -6.59 15.64
C LYS A 9 -42.77 -7.71 15.94
N ASN A 10 -42.93 -8.35 17.10
CA ASN A 10 -42.19 -9.53 17.55
C ASN A 10 -40.66 -9.36 17.75
N PHE A 11 -40.27 -8.46 18.65
CA PHE A 11 -39.12 -8.68 19.54
C PHE A 11 -39.43 -8.08 20.91
N SER A 12 -39.81 -8.92 21.88
CA SER A 12 -40.35 -8.46 23.17
C SER A 12 -40.10 -9.46 24.31
N GLN A 13 -38.82 -9.75 24.58
CA GLN A 13 -38.28 -10.13 25.89
C GLN A 13 -36.75 -10.10 25.82
N GLN A 14 -36.08 -9.83 26.94
CA GLN A 14 -34.63 -9.62 27.07
C GLN A 14 -34.06 -8.54 26.13
N ILE A 15 -34.17 -7.27 26.56
CA ILE A 15 -33.37 -6.17 26.01
C ILE A 15 -32.10 -6.07 26.87
N GLU A 16 -30.99 -6.63 26.38
CA GLU A 16 -29.67 -6.20 26.83
C GLU A 16 -29.44 -4.74 26.42
N PRO A 17 -28.65 -3.95 27.20
CA PRO A 17 -28.33 -2.58 26.82
C PRO A 17 -27.60 -2.58 25.47
N ARG A 18 -28.24 -2.00 24.45
CA ARG A 18 -27.68 -1.98 23.09
C ARG A 18 -26.38 -1.17 23.06
N MET A 19 -25.30 -1.84 22.69
CA MET A 19 -23.97 -1.27 22.45
C MET A 19 -23.98 -0.10 21.45
N TRP A 20 -24.92 -0.10 20.50
CA TRP A 20 -24.98 0.83 19.38
C TRP A 20 -26.34 1.56 19.28
N ASN A 21 -26.31 2.83 18.85
CA ASN A 21 -27.52 3.53 18.44
C ASN A 21 -28.07 2.90 17.14
N LEU A 22 -29.40 2.80 17.01
CA LEU A 22 -30.02 2.25 15.80
C LEU A 22 -30.15 3.27 14.66
N SER A 23 -30.25 4.57 14.94
CA SER A 23 -30.49 5.59 13.91
C SER A 23 -29.18 6.18 13.38
N TYR A 24 -29.16 6.52 12.10
CA TYR A 24 -28.08 7.24 11.43
C TYR A 24 -28.10 8.76 11.73
N ALA A 25 -29.10 9.25 12.47
CA ALA A 25 -29.18 10.65 12.88
C ALA A 25 -28.11 10.99 13.95
N PRO A 26 -27.29 12.05 13.72
CA PRO A 26 -26.59 12.73 14.80
C PRO A 26 -27.59 13.34 15.79
N TYR A 27 -27.16 13.53 17.03
CA TYR A 27 -28.00 13.97 18.15
C TYR A 27 -27.31 15.05 19.00
N SER A 28 -28.10 15.86 19.70
CA SER A 28 -27.57 16.94 20.53
C SER A 28 -27.05 16.45 21.88
N VAL A 29 -25.91 16.98 22.30
CA VAL A 29 -25.28 16.79 23.62
C VAL A 29 -24.90 18.16 24.21
N LEU A 30 -24.64 18.24 25.51
CA LEU A 30 -24.04 19.44 26.09
C LEU A 30 -22.58 19.56 25.62
N CYS A 31 -22.21 20.76 25.19
CA CYS A 31 -20.85 21.05 24.72
C CYS A 31 -19.93 21.43 25.88
N PRO A 32 -18.62 21.08 25.83
CA PRO A 32 -17.60 21.65 26.71
C PRO A 32 -17.58 23.19 26.69
N SER A 33 -17.16 23.78 27.81
CA SER A 33 -17.08 25.24 28.00
C SER A 33 -15.83 25.90 27.39
N HIS A 34 -14.88 25.10 26.92
CA HIS A 34 -13.65 25.55 26.24
C HIS A 34 -13.79 25.45 24.70
N SER A 35 -12.81 25.98 23.97
CA SER A 35 -12.76 25.75 22.51
C SER A 35 -12.52 24.27 22.23
N LEU A 36 -13.25 23.72 21.26
CA LEU A 36 -13.05 22.36 20.77
C LEU A 36 -11.86 22.22 19.82
N ILE A 37 -11.26 23.33 19.36
CA ILE A 37 -10.11 23.24 18.44
C ILE A 37 -8.80 23.25 19.23
N ARG A 38 -7.98 22.23 18.98
CA ARG A 38 -6.61 22.07 19.47
C ARG A 38 -5.63 22.34 18.32
N GLN A 39 -4.63 23.20 18.53
CA GLN A 39 -3.54 23.37 17.56
C GLN A 39 -2.63 22.13 17.53
N ALA A 40 -2.14 21.78 16.33
CA ALA A 40 -1.34 20.59 16.06
C ALA A 40 0.18 20.80 16.32
N ASN A 41 0.52 21.59 17.34
CA ASN A 41 1.89 22.02 17.66
C ASN A 41 2.72 20.87 18.28
N GLU A 42 3.07 19.86 17.48
CA GLU A 42 3.82 18.64 17.85
C GLU A 42 3.37 17.93 19.13
N THR A 43 2.07 18.00 19.43
CA THR A 43 1.46 17.38 20.61
C THR A 43 0.21 16.60 20.21
N LEU A 44 0.04 15.41 20.80
CA LEU A 44 -1.16 14.58 20.68
C LEU A 44 -2.21 15.02 21.70
N CYS A 45 -3.50 14.69 21.51
CA CYS A 45 -4.50 14.82 22.58
C CYS A 45 -4.15 13.93 23.78
N LYS A 46 -4.68 14.29 24.95
CA LYS A 46 -4.42 13.58 26.22
C LYS A 46 -4.91 12.14 26.16
N GLU A 47 -5.99 11.92 25.43
CA GLU A 47 -6.68 10.66 25.21
C GLU A 47 -5.79 9.70 24.41
N GLU A 48 -5.20 10.16 23.30
CA GLU A 48 -4.19 9.40 22.55
C GLU A 48 -2.93 9.16 23.39
N GLN A 49 -2.38 10.20 24.06
CA GLN A 49 -1.24 10.01 24.97
C GLN A 49 -1.49 8.93 26.03
N THR A 50 -2.69 8.89 26.61
CA THR A 50 -3.08 7.93 27.65
C THR A 50 -3.25 6.52 27.07
N TYR A 51 -3.93 6.39 25.93
CA TYR A 51 -4.12 5.11 25.24
C TYR A 51 -2.78 4.50 24.85
N ILE A 52 -1.90 5.29 24.21
CA ILE A 52 -0.58 4.85 23.75
C ILE A 52 0.33 4.49 24.94
N SER A 53 0.28 5.25 26.03
CA SER A 53 1.04 4.91 27.26
C SER A 53 0.62 3.57 27.84
N ASN A 54 -0.68 3.30 27.97
CA ASN A 54 -1.19 2.04 28.50
C ASN A 54 -1.00 0.88 27.51
N ARG A 55 -1.18 1.11 26.20
CA ARG A 55 -0.90 0.13 25.15
C ARG A 55 0.58 -0.29 25.15
N ASN A 56 1.50 0.63 25.36
CA ASN A 56 2.92 0.28 25.35
C ASN A 56 3.34 -0.65 26.51
N LEU A 57 2.53 -0.77 27.57
CA LEU A 57 2.68 -1.81 28.60
C LEU A 57 2.30 -3.21 28.09
N LYS A 58 1.48 -3.30 27.03
CA LYS A 58 1.13 -4.55 26.32
C LYS A 58 2.12 -4.86 25.20
N THR A 59 2.52 -3.87 24.39
CA THR A 59 3.37 -4.11 23.19
C THR A 59 4.77 -4.63 23.55
N GLU A 60 5.40 -4.08 24.59
CA GLU A 60 6.77 -4.43 24.98
C GLU A 60 6.94 -5.92 25.36
N PRO A 61 6.05 -6.55 26.17
CA PRO A 61 6.02 -8.00 26.35
C PRO A 61 5.94 -8.82 25.06
N PHE A 62 5.07 -8.43 24.10
CA PHE A 62 4.95 -9.14 22.82
C PHE A 62 6.18 -8.97 21.94
N LEU A 63 6.78 -7.77 21.89
CA LEU A 63 8.06 -7.54 21.21
C LEU A 63 9.18 -8.38 21.82
N LYS A 64 9.26 -8.48 23.16
CA LYS A 64 10.24 -9.34 23.85
C LYS A 64 10.04 -10.82 23.49
N SER A 65 8.79 -11.28 23.44
CA SER A 65 8.45 -12.65 23.03
C SER A 65 8.83 -12.94 21.57
N LEU A 66 8.55 -12.02 20.64
CA LEU A 66 8.93 -12.12 19.23
C LEU A 66 10.46 -12.18 19.05
N LEU A 67 11.20 -11.39 19.82
CA LEU A 67 12.67 -11.41 19.83
C LEU A 67 13.22 -12.74 20.36
N TYR A 68 12.59 -13.34 21.38
CA TYR A 68 12.93 -14.67 21.87
C TYR A 68 12.56 -15.81 20.91
N HIS A 69 11.53 -15.64 20.09
CA HIS A 69 11.11 -16.64 19.11
C HIS A 69 12.13 -16.74 17.97
N ASN A 70 12.41 -15.63 17.28
CA ASN A 70 13.27 -15.63 16.08
C ASN A 70 14.78 -15.58 16.38
N LYS A 71 15.18 -15.12 17.57
CA LYS A 71 16.57 -15.16 18.09
C LYS A 71 17.63 -14.53 17.18
N ILE A 72 17.87 -13.23 17.34
CA ILE A 72 19.02 -12.56 16.73
C ILE A 72 20.32 -13.20 17.28
N PRO A 73 21.23 -13.74 16.44
CA PRO A 73 22.46 -14.37 16.90
C PRO A 73 23.37 -13.40 17.66
N LYS A 74 23.93 -13.86 18.79
CA LYS A 74 24.82 -13.10 19.69
C LYS A 74 24.22 -11.81 20.28
N PHE A 75 22.89 -11.69 20.34
CA PHE A 75 22.18 -10.57 20.94
C PHE A 75 21.59 -10.94 22.31
N ASP A 76 21.87 -10.13 23.34
CA ASP A 76 21.32 -10.32 24.69
C ASP A 76 20.02 -9.51 24.88
N ILE A 77 18.90 -10.23 24.83
CA ILE A 77 17.55 -9.67 24.97
C ILE A 77 17.28 -9.18 26.40
N GLU A 78 17.79 -9.84 27.45
CA GLU A 78 17.58 -9.37 28.82
C GLU A 78 18.38 -8.10 29.10
N SER A 79 19.65 -8.04 28.70
CA SER A 79 20.46 -6.82 28.84
C SER A 79 19.88 -5.67 28.02
N PHE A 80 19.35 -5.94 26.82
CA PHE A 80 18.72 -4.90 26.00
C PHE A 80 17.47 -4.31 26.68
N PHE A 81 16.49 -5.15 27.05
CA PHE A 81 15.27 -4.66 27.71
C PHE A 81 15.53 -4.07 29.10
N SER A 82 16.59 -4.49 29.81
CA SER A 82 16.98 -3.91 31.10
C SER A 82 17.58 -2.50 31.00
N ASN A 83 18.15 -2.14 29.84
CA ASN A 83 18.80 -0.84 29.60
C ASN A 83 17.94 0.12 28.76
N LYS A 84 16.90 -0.39 28.09
CA LYS A 84 15.97 0.34 27.23
C LYS A 84 15.22 1.44 28.01
N SER A 85 15.25 2.67 27.49
CA SER A 85 14.75 3.87 28.20
C SER A 85 13.33 4.30 27.82
N LYS A 86 12.82 3.84 26.66
CA LYS A 86 11.44 4.07 26.19
C LYS A 86 10.92 2.85 25.41
N PRO A 87 9.60 2.66 25.27
CA PRO A 87 9.04 1.63 24.39
C PRO A 87 9.46 1.80 22.93
N THR A 88 9.49 0.71 22.16
CA THR A 88 9.70 0.76 20.71
C THR A 88 8.36 0.92 20.01
N ILE A 89 8.24 1.97 19.21
CA ILE A 89 6.98 2.38 18.59
C ILE A 89 6.91 1.85 17.16
N ILE A 90 6.18 0.75 16.98
CA ILE A 90 5.93 0.13 15.67
C ILE A 90 4.60 0.65 15.12
N ALA A 91 4.60 1.09 13.85
CA ALA A 91 3.40 1.45 13.10
C ALA A 91 3.22 0.54 11.87
N LEU A 92 1.99 0.09 11.62
CA LEU A 92 1.62 -0.63 10.39
C LEU A 92 0.87 0.32 9.44
N ALA A 93 1.18 0.34 8.15
CA ALA A 93 0.53 1.21 7.17
C ALA A 93 0.02 0.42 5.96
N PHE A 94 -1.27 0.53 5.65
CA PHE A 94 -1.95 -0.17 4.54
C PHE A 94 -2.44 0.81 3.48
N SER A 95 -2.06 0.57 2.22
CA SER A 95 -2.40 1.44 1.09
C SER A 95 -3.89 1.43 0.71
N GLY A 96 -4.29 2.37 -0.16
CA GLY A 96 -5.53 2.23 -0.92
C GLY A 96 -5.47 1.12 -1.98
N GLY A 97 -6.63 0.73 -2.51
CA GLY A 97 -6.75 -0.37 -3.50
C GLY A 97 -8.00 -1.24 -3.42
N GLY A 98 -9.10 -0.74 -2.85
CA GLY A 98 -10.36 -1.50 -2.68
C GLY A 98 -10.19 -2.85 -1.97
N TYR A 99 -10.95 -3.86 -2.39
CA TYR A 99 -10.87 -5.21 -1.80
C TYR A 99 -9.50 -5.90 -2.02
N ARG A 100 -8.72 -5.52 -3.06
CA ARG A 100 -7.35 -6.03 -3.23
C ARG A 100 -6.49 -5.66 -2.01
N SER A 101 -6.53 -4.39 -1.61
CA SER A 101 -5.84 -3.93 -0.39
C SER A 101 -6.40 -4.60 0.87
N MET A 102 -7.73 -4.66 1.01
CA MET A 102 -8.37 -5.26 2.17
C MET A 102 -8.00 -6.75 2.36
N LEU A 103 -7.99 -7.54 1.29
CA LEU A 103 -7.76 -8.99 1.35
C LEU A 103 -6.27 -9.37 1.43
N SER A 104 -5.39 -8.73 0.65
CA SER A 104 -3.94 -8.91 0.84
C SER A 104 -3.53 -8.43 2.24
N GLY A 105 -4.05 -7.29 2.69
CA GLY A 105 -3.83 -6.78 4.04
C GLY A 105 -4.38 -7.70 5.15
N ALA A 106 -5.50 -8.38 4.92
CA ALA A 106 -6.04 -9.38 5.83
C ALA A 106 -5.10 -10.60 5.96
N GLY A 107 -4.52 -11.04 4.85
CA GLY A 107 -3.46 -12.06 4.84
C GLY A 107 -2.23 -11.63 5.66
N ILE A 108 -1.76 -10.41 5.43
CA ILE A 108 -0.67 -9.78 6.18
C ILE A 108 -1.01 -9.77 7.69
N LEU A 109 -2.15 -9.21 8.10
CA LEU A 109 -2.53 -9.16 9.52
C LEU A 109 -2.63 -10.56 10.14
N SER A 110 -3.11 -11.56 9.41
CA SER A 110 -3.19 -12.94 9.90
C SER A 110 -1.82 -13.61 10.08
N SER A 111 -0.76 -13.16 9.41
CA SER A 111 0.61 -13.63 9.68
C SER A 111 1.26 -12.92 10.87
N LEU A 112 0.90 -11.66 11.12
CA LEU A 112 1.43 -10.82 12.21
C LEU A 112 0.70 -11.06 13.55
N ASP A 113 -0.46 -11.70 13.56
CA ASP A 113 -1.30 -11.96 14.74
C ASP A 113 -0.95 -13.29 15.43
N CYS A 114 -0.40 -13.26 16.65
CA CYS A 114 -0.08 -14.47 17.42
C CYS A 114 -1.32 -15.26 17.91
N ARG A 115 -2.54 -14.75 17.68
CA ARG A 115 -3.81 -15.45 17.98
C ARG A 115 -4.29 -16.30 16.80
N ASN A 116 -3.61 -16.27 15.67
CA ASN A 116 -3.87 -17.19 14.55
C ASN A 116 -3.44 -18.62 14.95
N PRO A 117 -4.28 -19.66 14.81
CA PRO A 117 -3.88 -21.04 15.06
C PRO A 117 -2.62 -21.46 14.30
N ASP A 118 -2.54 -21.05 13.03
CA ASP A 118 -1.36 -21.20 12.16
C ASP A 118 -0.47 -19.96 12.27
N SER A 119 -0.02 -19.64 13.49
CA SER A 119 0.82 -18.45 13.76
C SER A 119 2.17 -18.56 13.05
N SER A 120 2.48 -17.56 12.23
CA SER A 120 3.80 -17.46 11.59
C SER A 120 4.91 -17.08 12.60
N PRO A 121 6.20 -17.17 12.22
CA PRO A 121 7.31 -16.59 13.01
C PRO A 121 7.26 -15.06 13.18
N LEU A 122 6.37 -14.38 12.44
CA LEU A 122 6.06 -12.95 12.62
C LEU A 122 4.87 -12.71 13.57
N GLY A 123 4.24 -13.78 14.06
CA GLY A 123 3.11 -13.74 14.98
C GLY A 123 3.49 -13.02 16.27
N GLY A 124 2.76 -11.96 16.59
CA GLY A 124 3.02 -11.07 17.72
C GLY A 124 3.45 -9.66 17.28
N ILE A 125 3.82 -9.44 16.02
CA ILE A 125 4.06 -8.08 15.50
C ILE A 125 2.79 -7.23 15.59
N LEU A 126 1.60 -7.80 15.33
CA LEU A 126 0.35 -7.04 15.46
C LEU A 126 0.09 -6.63 16.92
N GLN A 127 0.36 -7.53 17.87
CA GLN A 127 0.26 -7.24 19.30
C GLN A 127 1.34 -6.28 19.80
N ALA A 128 2.53 -6.27 19.17
CA ALA A 128 3.61 -5.32 19.44
C ALA A 128 3.44 -3.97 18.71
N SER A 129 2.49 -3.85 17.77
CA SER A 129 2.28 -2.64 16.98
C SER A 129 1.51 -1.58 17.78
N THR A 130 2.14 -0.43 18.04
CA THR A 130 1.53 0.70 18.74
C THR A 130 0.40 1.33 17.92
N TYR A 131 0.63 1.53 16.62
CA TYR A 131 -0.33 2.15 15.68
C TYR A 131 -0.65 1.27 14.48
N ILE A 132 -1.83 1.48 13.87
CA ILE A 132 -2.22 0.93 12.57
C ILE A 132 -2.90 2.00 11.72
N GLY A 133 -2.49 2.16 10.46
CA GLY A 133 -2.96 3.19 9.55
C GLY A 133 -3.51 2.61 8.25
N GLY A 134 -4.62 3.14 7.75
CA GLY A 134 -5.21 2.70 6.49
C GLY A 134 -5.87 3.83 5.73
N ILE A 135 -5.78 3.78 4.40
CA ILE A 135 -6.56 4.66 3.49
C ILE A 135 -7.30 3.83 2.45
N SER A 136 -8.42 4.34 1.95
CA SER A 136 -9.24 3.69 0.91
C SER A 136 -9.47 2.20 1.20
N GLY A 137 -9.10 1.27 0.33
CA GLY A 137 -9.17 -0.19 0.60
C GLY A 137 -8.46 -0.67 1.88
N GLY A 138 -7.37 -0.02 2.28
CA GLY A 138 -6.69 -0.27 3.57
C GLY A 138 -7.50 0.26 4.76
N SER A 139 -8.23 1.36 4.61
CA SER A 139 -9.14 1.87 5.66
C SER A 139 -10.26 0.88 5.97
N TRP A 140 -10.71 0.10 4.97
CA TRP A 140 -11.74 -0.95 5.15
C TRP A 140 -11.24 -2.02 6.12
N LEU A 141 -10.00 -2.46 5.94
CA LEU A 141 -9.34 -3.44 6.82
C LEU A 141 -9.14 -2.88 8.23
N VAL A 142 -8.60 -1.65 8.34
CA VAL A 142 -8.30 -1.03 9.63
C VAL A 142 -9.58 -0.74 10.43
N MET A 143 -10.62 -0.19 9.80
CA MET A 143 -11.91 -0.01 10.46
C MET A 143 -12.54 -1.35 10.82
N SER A 144 -12.49 -2.35 9.93
CA SER A 144 -13.01 -3.70 10.22
C SER A 144 -12.26 -4.39 11.35
N ASN A 145 -10.97 -4.12 11.54
CA ASN A 145 -10.21 -4.64 12.68
C ASN A 145 -10.57 -3.89 13.98
N PHE A 146 -10.81 -2.57 13.90
CA PHE A 146 -11.26 -1.74 15.03
C PHE A 146 -12.68 -2.12 15.50
N VAL A 147 -13.69 -1.96 14.65
CA VAL A 147 -15.11 -2.00 15.07
C VAL A 147 -15.66 -3.40 15.34
N ASN A 148 -14.97 -4.46 14.90
CA ASN A 148 -15.31 -5.84 15.19
C ASN A 148 -14.51 -6.37 16.41
N ASP A 149 -14.33 -5.52 17.43
CA ASP A 149 -13.61 -5.77 18.70
C ASP A 149 -12.29 -6.56 18.55
N PHE A 150 -11.47 -6.19 17.54
CA PHE A 150 -10.16 -6.80 17.28
C PHE A 150 -10.16 -8.31 17.04
N VAL A 151 -11.29 -8.89 16.61
CA VAL A 151 -11.41 -10.32 16.25
C VAL A 151 -10.38 -10.70 15.17
N PRO A 152 -9.64 -11.81 15.33
CA PRO A 152 -8.69 -12.30 14.33
C PRO A 152 -9.33 -12.53 12.95
N ILE A 153 -8.54 -12.34 11.89
CA ILE A 153 -9.00 -12.43 10.49
C ILE A 153 -9.68 -13.77 10.18
N HIS A 154 -9.14 -14.90 10.65
CA HIS A 154 -9.75 -16.22 10.45
C HIS A 154 -11.16 -16.33 11.08
N GLY A 155 -11.47 -15.58 12.14
CA GLY A 155 -12.80 -15.50 12.74
C GLY A 155 -13.78 -14.71 11.86
N LEU A 156 -13.33 -13.58 11.32
CA LEU A 156 -14.13 -12.74 10.40
C LEU A 156 -14.43 -13.43 9.06
N VAL A 157 -13.53 -14.31 8.58
CA VAL A 157 -13.70 -15.04 7.32
C VAL A 157 -14.52 -16.32 7.48
N ASN A 158 -14.34 -17.08 8.57
CA ASN A 158 -15.03 -18.36 8.75
C ASN A 158 -16.44 -18.23 9.37
N SER A 159 -16.81 -17.08 9.93
CA SER A 159 -18.14 -16.87 10.52
C SER A 159 -19.23 -16.77 9.44
N ARG A 160 -20.02 -17.84 9.31
CA ARG A 160 -21.04 -18.00 8.24
C ARG A 160 -22.13 -16.91 8.21
N ASN A 161 -22.47 -16.33 9.36
CA ASN A 161 -23.60 -15.39 9.50
C ASN A 161 -23.19 -14.01 10.04
N ASP A 162 -22.03 -13.92 10.71
CA ASP A 162 -21.58 -12.71 11.42
C ASP A 162 -20.22 -12.19 10.91
N GLY A 163 -19.62 -12.88 9.94
CA GLY A 163 -18.36 -12.51 9.29
C GLY A 163 -18.55 -11.61 8.07
N TRP A 164 -17.48 -11.41 7.31
CA TRP A 164 -17.50 -10.67 6.05
C TRP A 164 -18.39 -11.34 4.99
N ASN A 165 -19.28 -10.55 4.37
CA ASN A 165 -20.04 -10.98 3.19
C ASN A 165 -19.42 -10.31 1.95
N LEU A 166 -18.57 -11.06 1.24
CA LEU A 166 -17.84 -10.57 0.05
C LEU A 166 -18.32 -11.23 -1.25
N GLN A 167 -19.20 -12.24 -1.16
CA GLN A 167 -19.73 -12.97 -2.31
C GLN A 167 -20.86 -12.19 -3.01
N ASP A 168 -21.67 -11.47 -2.23
CA ASP A 168 -22.56 -10.46 -2.78
C ASP A 168 -21.77 -9.23 -3.27
N SER A 169 -22.18 -8.62 -4.38
CA SER A 169 -21.58 -7.34 -4.80
C SER A 169 -21.76 -6.24 -3.75
N LEU A 170 -20.68 -5.49 -3.53
CA LEU A 170 -20.63 -4.29 -2.70
C LEU A 170 -21.66 -3.23 -3.15
N LEU A 171 -21.96 -3.16 -4.46
CA LEU A 171 -23.05 -2.36 -5.02
C LEU A 171 -23.98 -3.27 -5.85
N SER A 172 -25.18 -3.55 -5.32
CA SER A 172 -26.08 -4.55 -5.91
C SER A 172 -26.50 -4.20 -7.34
N GLY A 173 -26.16 -5.07 -8.28
CA GLY A 173 -26.41 -4.89 -9.71
C GLY A 173 -25.23 -4.27 -10.48
N VAL A 174 -24.21 -3.73 -9.81
CA VAL A 174 -22.96 -3.30 -10.45
C VAL A 174 -22.01 -4.51 -10.57
N PRO A 175 -21.53 -4.86 -11.78
CA PRO A 175 -20.57 -5.93 -11.99
C PRO A 175 -19.13 -5.51 -11.65
N ASN A 176 -18.25 -6.50 -11.47
CA ASN A 176 -16.81 -6.28 -11.40
C ASN A 176 -16.30 -5.77 -12.76
N PHE A 177 -15.35 -4.83 -12.77
CA PHE A 177 -14.72 -4.32 -14.00
C PHE A 177 -13.27 -3.84 -13.76
N ASP A 178 -12.53 -3.62 -14.85
CA ASP A 178 -11.20 -2.97 -14.81
C ASP A 178 -11.18 -1.72 -15.71
N PRO A 179 -10.74 -0.54 -15.22
CA PRO A 179 -10.60 0.67 -16.03
C PRO A 179 -9.59 0.56 -17.19
N GLY A 180 -8.55 -0.26 -17.02
CA GLY A 180 -7.51 -0.51 -18.01
C GLY A 180 -8.04 -1.24 -19.26
N ASP A 181 -8.99 -2.16 -19.08
CA ASP A 181 -9.68 -2.81 -20.20
C ASP A 181 -10.44 -1.80 -21.08
N VAL A 182 -11.00 -0.76 -20.47
CA VAL A 182 -11.70 0.31 -21.19
C VAL A 182 -10.74 1.24 -21.89
N GLN A 183 -9.62 1.58 -21.24
CA GLN A 183 -8.58 2.40 -21.84
C GLN A 183 -7.97 1.68 -23.06
N ARG A 184 -7.74 0.37 -22.99
CA ARG A 184 -7.35 -0.45 -24.16
C ARG A 184 -8.44 -0.41 -25.23
N HIS A 185 -9.71 -0.64 -24.89
CA HIS A 185 -10.81 -0.64 -25.87
C HIS A 185 -11.05 0.71 -26.56
N ILE A 186 -10.79 1.83 -25.85
CA ILE A 186 -10.81 3.19 -26.40
C ILE A 186 -9.60 3.39 -27.32
N SER A 187 -8.39 3.01 -26.87
CA SER A 187 -7.17 3.13 -27.68
C SER A 187 -7.24 2.31 -28.97
N GLU A 188 -7.62 1.03 -28.91
CA GLU A 188 -7.86 0.13 -30.04
C GLU A 188 -8.77 0.78 -31.10
N LYS A 189 -9.90 1.35 -30.68
CA LYS A 189 -10.85 1.99 -31.58
C LYS A 189 -10.39 3.35 -32.09
N SER A 190 -9.64 4.11 -31.29
CA SER A 190 -9.02 5.35 -31.76
C SER A 190 -7.95 5.09 -32.82
N THR A 191 -7.27 3.94 -32.77
CA THR A 191 -6.38 3.51 -33.86
C THR A 191 -7.18 3.19 -35.13
N ILE A 192 -8.31 2.48 -35.01
CA ILE A 192 -9.21 2.17 -36.15
C ILE A 192 -9.80 3.45 -36.78
N SER A 193 -10.22 4.45 -36.00
CA SER A 193 -10.75 5.70 -36.55
C SER A 193 -9.68 6.61 -37.18
N ASN A 194 -8.41 6.45 -36.81
CA ASN A 194 -7.31 7.26 -37.33
C ASN A 194 -6.87 6.88 -38.76
N GLU A 195 -7.27 5.72 -39.29
CA GLU A 195 -7.13 5.42 -40.73
C GLU A 195 -7.97 6.37 -41.61
N THR A 196 -9.00 7.02 -41.04
CA THR A 196 -9.81 8.08 -41.67
C THR A 196 -9.47 9.51 -41.22
N GLY A 197 -8.22 9.72 -40.79
CA GLY A 197 -7.43 10.95 -40.95
C GLY A 197 -8.02 12.34 -40.61
N ILE A 198 -7.47 12.96 -39.55
CA ILE A 198 -7.08 14.39 -39.54
C ILE A 198 -5.94 14.59 -38.53
N LYS A 199 -4.91 15.38 -38.89
CA LYS A 199 -3.77 15.67 -38.01
C LYS A 199 -4.15 16.66 -36.90
N ARG A 200 -3.92 16.32 -35.63
CA ARG A 200 -3.85 17.27 -34.50
C ARG A 200 -2.49 17.22 -33.80
N LYS A 201 -2.16 18.31 -33.11
CA LYS A 201 -0.83 18.58 -32.54
C LYS A 201 -0.57 17.80 -31.27
N GLU A 202 0.70 17.49 -31.03
CA GLU A 202 1.22 16.96 -29.77
C GLU A 202 0.83 17.86 -28.59
N GLN A 203 0.19 17.27 -27.57
CA GLN A 203 0.18 17.83 -26.22
C GLN A 203 1.25 17.13 -25.40
N LYS A 204 2.09 17.91 -24.70
CA LYS A 204 3.09 17.34 -23.79
C LYS A 204 2.39 16.57 -22.67
N GLN A 205 2.67 15.27 -22.56
CA GLN A 205 2.20 14.47 -21.43
C GLN A 205 2.90 14.93 -20.14
N GLN A 206 2.19 15.66 -19.30
CA GLN A 206 2.53 15.67 -17.87
C GLN A 206 2.14 14.32 -17.26
N GLN A 207 3.08 13.71 -16.55
CA GLN A 207 2.93 12.41 -15.90
C GLN A 207 1.97 12.50 -14.69
N GLY A 208 0.67 12.53 -14.97
CA GLY A 208 -0.35 12.23 -13.97
C GLY A 208 -0.23 10.75 -13.55
N GLY A 209 -0.16 10.50 -12.25
CA GLY A 209 -0.15 9.13 -11.69
C GLY A 209 -1.42 8.36 -12.06
N ILE A 210 -1.40 7.03 -11.92
CA ILE A 210 -2.45 6.17 -12.50
C ILE A 210 -3.82 6.36 -11.85
N PHE A 211 -3.89 6.75 -10.57
CA PHE A 211 -5.13 7.27 -9.96
C PHE A 211 -5.67 8.51 -10.69
N GLY A 212 -4.83 9.42 -11.15
CA GLY A 212 -5.19 10.55 -12.01
C GLY A 212 -5.70 10.11 -13.40
N ASN A 213 -5.27 8.95 -13.91
CA ASN A 213 -5.81 8.39 -15.15
C ASN A 213 -7.15 7.67 -14.93
N ILE A 214 -7.36 7.07 -13.74
CA ILE A 214 -8.68 6.56 -13.29
C ILE A 214 -9.66 7.73 -13.06
N LEU A 215 -9.20 8.83 -12.48
CA LEU A 215 -9.95 10.08 -12.37
C LEU A 215 -10.28 10.66 -13.73
N ARG A 216 -9.34 10.70 -14.70
CA ARG A 216 -9.61 11.08 -16.10
C ARG A 216 -10.68 10.19 -16.74
N PHE A 217 -10.60 8.88 -16.52
CA PHE A 217 -11.63 7.94 -16.97
C PHE A 217 -13.01 8.24 -16.37
N PHE A 218 -13.07 8.73 -15.13
CA PHE A 218 -14.31 9.16 -14.46
C PHE A 218 -14.68 10.65 -14.62
N SER A 219 -13.83 11.48 -15.25
CA SER A 219 -14.00 12.94 -15.37
C SER A 219 -14.27 13.45 -16.79
N PHE A 220 -14.64 12.55 -17.72
CA PHE A 220 -15.25 12.88 -19.02
C PHE A 220 -16.52 13.75 -18.81
N GLY A 221 -16.31 15.07 -18.84
CA GLY A 221 -17.33 16.09 -18.53
C GLY A 221 -16.82 17.50 -18.17
N LYS A 222 -15.51 17.73 -17.96
CA LYS A 222 -14.94 19.07 -17.66
C LYS A 222 -13.99 19.60 -18.75
N THR A 223 -14.50 19.93 -19.93
CA THR A 223 -13.80 20.83 -20.87
C THR A 223 -14.16 22.28 -20.55
N ASN A 224 -13.20 23.04 -19.99
CA ASN A 224 -13.41 24.45 -19.63
C ASN A 224 -13.64 25.33 -20.86
N SER A 225 -14.91 25.70 -21.11
CA SER A 225 -15.25 26.89 -21.90
C SER A 225 -16.60 27.48 -21.46
N THR A 226 -16.56 28.65 -20.84
CA THR A 226 -17.76 29.47 -20.61
C THR A 226 -18.16 30.13 -21.93
N ILE A 227 -19.12 29.52 -22.65
CA ILE A 227 -19.78 30.13 -23.81
C ILE A 227 -21.18 30.58 -23.38
N PRO A 228 -21.51 31.88 -23.40
CA PRO A 228 -22.85 32.35 -23.11
C PRO A 228 -23.77 32.08 -24.31
N ILE A 229 -24.59 31.02 -24.22
CA ILE A 229 -25.61 30.75 -25.24
C ILE A 229 -26.89 31.50 -24.88
N SER A 230 -26.99 32.73 -25.39
CA SER A 230 -28.27 33.38 -25.67
C SER A 230 -29.04 32.62 -26.76
N GLU A 231 -30.33 32.87 -26.87
CA GLU A 231 -31.23 32.24 -27.85
C GLU A 231 -30.73 32.36 -29.30
N GLN A 232 -30.78 31.27 -30.07
CA GLN A 232 -31.57 31.10 -31.32
C GLN A 232 -31.09 29.88 -32.15
N VAL A 233 -31.87 29.53 -33.20
CA VAL A 233 -31.63 28.44 -34.19
C VAL A 233 -31.82 27.03 -33.58
N LYS A 234 -32.93 26.32 -33.83
CA LYS A 234 -33.45 25.68 -35.07
C LYS A 234 -32.65 24.44 -35.53
N ASP A 235 -33.35 23.52 -36.19
CA ASP A 235 -32.85 22.22 -36.65
C ASP A 235 -31.52 22.31 -37.42
N GLY A 236 -30.55 21.53 -36.97
CA GLY A 236 -29.23 21.37 -37.58
C GLY A 236 -28.41 20.40 -36.74
N GLY A 237 -28.08 19.23 -37.30
CA GLY A 237 -27.35 18.19 -36.57
C GLY A 237 -25.90 18.60 -36.29
N ILE A 238 -25.43 18.30 -35.08
CA ILE A 238 -24.01 18.26 -34.71
C ILE A 238 -23.79 16.88 -34.08
N GLU A 239 -22.71 16.19 -34.49
CA GLU A 239 -22.53 14.76 -34.24
C GLU A 239 -22.09 14.44 -32.80
N GLU A 240 -22.61 13.33 -32.25
CA GLU A 240 -22.54 12.98 -30.82
C GLU A 240 -21.58 11.80 -30.52
N GLU A 241 -20.60 11.55 -31.40
CA GLU A 241 -19.89 10.26 -31.50
C GLU A 241 -19.10 9.84 -30.24
N ASP A 242 -18.32 10.74 -29.61
CA ASP A 242 -17.46 10.40 -28.47
C ASP A 242 -18.24 9.86 -27.25
N SER A 243 -19.54 10.18 -27.14
CA SER A 243 -20.39 9.67 -26.05
C SER A 243 -20.65 8.15 -26.15
N THR A 244 -20.60 7.61 -27.37
CA THR A 244 -21.17 6.30 -27.70
C THR A 244 -20.33 5.12 -27.24
N LEU A 245 -19.00 5.27 -27.19
CA LEU A 245 -18.07 4.16 -26.96
C LEU A 245 -18.07 3.69 -25.50
N LEU A 246 -17.88 4.62 -24.56
CA LEU A 246 -17.94 4.33 -23.13
C LEU A 246 -19.35 3.83 -22.76
N TYR A 247 -20.40 4.48 -23.26
CA TYR A 247 -21.79 4.06 -23.07
C TYR A 247 -22.03 2.62 -23.57
N THR A 248 -21.50 2.26 -24.74
CA THR A 248 -21.63 0.90 -25.30
C THR A 248 -20.88 -0.13 -24.46
N TRP A 249 -19.67 0.18 -23.98
CA TRP A 249 -18.91 -0.73 -23.11
C TRP A 249 -19.60 -0.94 -21.75
N VAL A 250 -20.04 0.14 -21.08
CA VAL A 250 -20.77 0.02 -19.80
C VAL A 250 -22.12 -0.69 -20.00
N ARG A 251 -22.86 -0.40 -21.08
CA ARG A 251 -24.09 -1.14 -21.44
C ARG A 251 -23.83 -2.64 -21.63
N ASN A 252 -22.67 -3.01 -22.17
CA ASN A 252 -22.27 -4.41 -22.33
C ASN A 252 -21.93 -5.10 -20.99
N LEU A 253 -21.34 -4.39 -20.01
CA LEU A 253 -21.14 -4.90 -18.65
C LEU A 253 -22.48 -5.28 -17.99
N PHE A 254 -23.42 -4.34 -17.92
CA PHE A 254 -24.72 -4.56 -17.28
C PHE A 254 -25.66 -5.53 -18.05
N SER A 255 -25.25 -6.03 -19.22
CA SER A 255 -26.02 -7.00 -20.02
C SER A 255 -25.34 -8.36 -20.23
N LYS A 256 -24.16 -8.62 -19.65
CA LYS A 256 -23.45 -9.91 -19.77
C LYS A 256 -22.80 -10.39 -18.46
N PRO A 257 -23.46 -11.27 -17.68
CA PRO A 257 -22.76 -12.11 -16.71
C PRO A 257 -22.06 -13.28 -17.42
N LYS A 258 -20.79 -13.10 -17.82
CA LYS A 258 -19.92 -14.24 -18.15
C LYS A 258 -19.47 -14.90 -16.83
N GLY A 259 -19.73 -16.20 -16.65
CA GLY A 259 -19.08 -17.01 -15.60
C GLY A 259 -20.03 -17.80 -14.68
N SER A 260 -21.26 -17.35 -14.43
CA SER A 260 -22.18 -18.13 -13.59
C SER A 260 -22.87 -19.22 -14.42
N ALA A 261 -22.71 -20.50 -14.03
CA ALA A 261 -23.35 -21.65 -14.68
C ALA A 261 -24.89 -21.71 -14.53
N ALA A 262 -25.49 -20.69 -13.90
CA ALA A 262 -26.94 -20.56 -13.70
C ALA A 262 -27.63 -19.60 -14.69
N TRP A 263 -26.89 -18.84 -15.53
CA TRP A 263 -27.46 -17.82 -16.42
C TRP A 263 -27.81 -18.31 -17.83
N ASN A 264 -28.36 -19.52 -17.94
CA ASN A 264 -29.03 -19.94 -19.18
C ASN A 264 -30.35 -19.18 -19.34
N ALA A 265 -30.40 -18.28 -20.32
CA ALA A 265 -31.43 -17.26 -20.45
C ALA A 265 -32.81 -17.84 -20.85
N THR A 266 -33.67 -18.06 -19.85
CA THR A 266 -35.12 -18.23 -20.02
C THR A 266 -35.89 -17.37 -19.00
N ASN A 267 -37.05 -16.87 -19.42
CA ASN A 267 -38.04 -16.09 -18.67
C ASN A 267 -37.63 -14.67 -18.19
N ASN A 268 -38.44 -13.67 -18.58
CA ASN A 268 -38.31 -12.27 -18.14
C ASN A 268 -38.50 -12.09 -16.62
N SER A 269 -39.25 -13.00 -15.97
CA SER A 269 -39.46 -13.01 -14.52
C SER A 269 -38.15 -12.92 -13.73
N ASN A 270 -37.10 -13.59 -14.19
CA ASN A 270 -35.84 -13.68 -13.46
C ASN A 270 -35.07 -12.35 -13.50
N LYS A 271 -35.20 -11.59 -14.60
CA LYS A 271 -34.68 -10.22 -14.71
C LYS A 271 -35.47 -9.25 -13.84
N GLU A 272 -36.79 -9.40 -13.79
CA GLU A 272 -37.68 -8.58 -12.96
C GLU A 272 -37.43 -8.81 -11.46
N ILE A 273 -37.19 -10.06 -11.04
CA ILE A 273 -36.82 -10.43 -9.67
C ILE A 273 -35.45 -9.82 -9.29
N ALA A 274 -34.44 -9.96 -10.15
CA ALA A 274 -33.12 -9.37 -9.91
C ALA A 274 -33.19 -7.84 -9.77
N LEU A 275 -33.94 -7.17 -10.66
CA LEU A 275 -34.15 -5.72 -10.60
C LEU A 275 -34.89 -5.30 -9.32
N LYS A 276 -35.88 -6.07 -8.85
CA LYS A 276 -36.57 -5.81 -7.57
C LYS A 276 -35.63 -5.90 -6.36
N GLU A 277 -34.71 -6.86 -6.32
CA GLU A 277 -33.70 -6.97 -5.26
C GLU A 277 -32.66 -5.84 -5.33
N TYR A 278 -32.23 -5.40 -6.52
CA TYR A 278 -31.35 -4.23 -6.66
C TYR A 278 -32.05 -2.94 -6.18
N LEU A 279 -33.30 -2.70 -6.59
CA LEU A 279 -34.10 -1.55 -6.13
C LEU A 279 -34.34 -1.57 -4.62
N LYS A 280 -34.55 -2.75 -4.03
CA LYS A 280 -34.66 -2.96 -2.59
C LYS A 280 -33.36 -2.58 -1.86
N PHE A 281 -32.20 -3.03 -2.33
CA PHE A 281 -30.90 -2.64 -1.76
C PHE A 281 -30.72 -1.11 -1.71
N TYR A 282 -30.90 -0.41 -2.83
CA TYR A 282 -30.76 1.06 -2.87
C TYR A 282 -31.85 1.78 -2.04
N LYS A 283 -33.07 1.26 -2.01
CA LYS A 283 -34.16 1.77 -1.16
C LYS A 283 -33.86 1.61 0.34
N GLU A 284 -33.20 0.53 0.75
CA GLU A 284 -32.79 0.34 2.14
C GLU A 284 -31.65 1.30 2.53
N LEU A 285 -30.65 1.51 1.66
CA LEU A 285 -29.61 2.53 1.88
C LEU A 285 -30.23 3.93 2.06
N LEU A 286 -31.23 4.28 1.25
CA LEU A 286 -32.01 5.51 1.44
C LEU A 286 -32.72 5.56 2.79
N ILE A 287 -33.34 4.46 3.23
CA ILE A 287 -34.04 4.40 4.52
C ILE A 287 -33.07 4.59 5.69
N GLU A 288 -31.89 3.98 5.64
CA GLU A 288 -30.85 4.14 6.68
C GLU A 288 -30.35 5.60 6.75
N VAL A 289 -29.95 6.20 5.62
CA VAL A 289 -29.35 7.55 5.59
C VAL A 289 -30.38 8.67 5.82
N LYS A 290 -31.67 8.42 5.54
CA LYS A 290 -32.77 9.40 5.67
C LYS A 290 -32.84 10.09 7.02
N ASP A 291 -32.44 9.43 8.10
CA ASP A 291 -32.54 10.00 9.44
C ASP A 291 -31.51 11.12 9.70
N LYS A 292 -30.28 11.05 9.13
CA LYS A 292 -29.31 12.18 9.14
C LYS A 292 -29.90 13.42 8.46
N LYS A 293 -30.55 13.22 7.31
CA LYS A 293 -31.25 14.28 6.55
C LYS A 293 -32.48 14.84 7.28
N ARG A 294 -33.19 14.01 8.07
CA ARG A 294 -34.31 14.45 8.93
C ARG A 294 -33.84 15.24 10.16
N ALA A 295 -32.65 14.95 10.67
CA ALA A 295 -32.03 15.68 11.77
C ALA A 295 -31.44 17.05 11.34
N GLY A 296 -31.55 17.40 10.05
CA GLY A 296 -31.15 18.70 9.50
C GLY A 296 -29.79 18.73 8.80
N TYR A 297 -29.03 17.64 8.83
CA TYR A 297 -27.69 17.57 8.25
C TYR A 297 -27.73 17.26 6.75
N HIS A 298 -26.75 17.79 6.02
CA HIS A 298 -26.52 17.42 4.63
C HIS A 298 -26.03 15.97 4.49
N THR A 299 -26.30 15.37 3.32
CA THR A 299 -25.92 13.98 2.99
C THR A 299 -25.30 13.95 1.61
N SER A 300 -24.20 13.21 1.43
CA SER A 300 -23.51 13.06 0.13
C SER A 300 -23.51 11.60 -0.34
N LEU A 301 -22.95 11.31 -1.52
CA LEU A 301 -22.79 9.94 -2.02
C LEU A 301 -22.00 9.06 -1.03
N THR A 302 -21.05 9.66 -0.31
CA THR A 302 -20.24 9.01 0.73
C THR A 302 -21.07 8.41 1.87
N ASP A 303 -22.23 8.98 2.22
CA ASP A 303 -23.14 8.38 3.21
C ASP A 303 -23.65 7.01 2.72
N TYR A 304 -24.20 6.97 1.51
CA TYR A 304 -24.76 5.74 0.93
C TYR A 304 -23.68 4.70 0.62
N TRP A 305 -22.50 5.17 0.19
CA TRP A 305 -21.31 4.34 0.01
C TRP A 305 -20.83 3.73 1.33
N GLY A 306 -20.70 4.53 2.39
CA GLY A 306 -20.33 4.07 3.73
C GLY A 306 -21.32 3.05 4.32
N ARG A 307 -22.62 3.20 4.04
CA ARG A 307 -23.64 2.21 4.39
C ARG A 307 -23.56 0.93 3.55
N ALA A 308 -23.21 1.03 2.26
CA ALA A 308 -22.96 -0.13 1.40
C ALA A 308 -21.74 -0.95 1.87
N LEU A 309 -20.63 -0.27 2.21
CA LEU A 309 -19.44 -0.87 2.83
C LEU A 309 -19.80 -1.60 4.13
N ALA A 310 -20.43 -0.92 5.09
CA ALA A 310 -20.75 -1.48 6.40
C ALA A 310 -21.50 -2.82 6.31
N ARG A 311 -22.46 -2.92 5.38
CA ARG A 311 -23.25 -4.13 5.08
C ARG A 311 -22.43 -5.35 4.62
N ARG A 312 -21.17 -5.16 4.18
CA ARG A 312 -20.27 -6.21 3.69
C ARG A 312 -19.11 -6.52 4.64
N ILE A 313 -18.42 -5.48 5.14
CA ILE A 313 -17.12 -5.62 5.83
C ILE A 313 -17.19 -5.59 7.36
N PHE A 314 -18.33 -5.28 7.98
CA PHE A 314 -18.49 -5.32 9.44
C PHE A 314 -19.35 -6.51 9.89
N THR A 315 -19.27 -6.88 11.17
CA THR A 315 -20.13 -7.87 11.85
C THR A 315 -21.59 -7.42 11.89
N SER A 316 -22.53 -8.31 12.22
CA SER A 316 -23.96 -7.98 12.37
C SER A 316 -24.23 -6.88 13.40
N GLN A 317 -23.40 -6.79 14.46
CA GLN A 317 -23.50 -5.74 15.47
C GLN A 317 -23.04 -4.39 14.91
N ALA A 318 -21.81 -4.34 14.37
CA ALA A 318 -21.21 -3.13 13.80
C ALA A 318 -21.81 -2.70 12.43
N ARG A 319 -22.67 -3.53 11.82
CA ARG A 319 -23.53 -3.16 10.67
C ARG A 319 -24.62 -2.15 11.00
N THR A 320 -24.95 -1.93 12.27
CA THR A 320 -26.06 -1.05 12.68
C THR A 320 -25.88 0.39 12.13
N PRO A 321 -26.95 1.13 11.78
CA PRO A 321 -26.79 2.48 11.21
C PRO A 321 -26.07 3.46 12.13
N GLY A 322 -26.39 3.51 13.43
CA GLY A 322 -25.82 4.47 14.38
C GLY A 322 -24.53 4.02 15.08
N VAL A 323 -23.65 3.26 14.40
CA VAL A 323 -22.33 2.86 14.93
C VAL A 323 -21.32 3.99 14.67
N THR A 324 -20.64 4.44 15.72
CA THR A 324 -19.76 5.62 15.66
C THR A 324 -18.41 5.31 16.31
N ILE A 325 -17.35 6.03 15.90
CA ILE A 325 -16.01 5.85 16.45
C ILE A 325 -15.99 6.16 17.95
N THR A 326 -16.67 7.22 18.37
CA THR A 326 -16.84 7.58 19.79
C THR A 326 -17.44 6.42 20.59
N ALA A 327 -18.59 5.88 20.15
CA ALA A 327 -19.24 4.77 20.84
C ALA A 327 -18.35 3.53 20.91
N ALA A 328 -17.53 3.28 19.89
CA ALA A 328 -16.58 2.18 19.88
C ALA A 328 -15.48 2.35 20.94
N THR A 329 -14.97 3.57 21.17
CA THR A 329 -14.00 3.81 22.26
C THR A 329 -14.58 3.60 23.66
N GLU A 330 -15.89 3.79 23.81
CA GLU A 330 -16.61 3.67 25.09
C GLU A 330 -17.17 2.27 25.35
N SER A 331 -17.09 1.34 24.38
CA SER A 331 -17.77 0.02 24.46
C SER A 331 -16.97 -1.21 24.03
N LEU A 332 -15.95 -1.09 23.18
CA LEU A 332 -15.21 -2.26 22.69
C LEU A 332 -14.21 -2.78 23.73
N GLY A 333 -14.33 -4.05 24.08
CA GLY A 333 -13.58 -4.65 25.19
C GLY A 333 -12.07 -4.64 24.95
N SER A 334 -11.63 -4.95 23.74
CA SER A 334 -10.21 -4.95 23.36
C SER A 334 -9.62 -3.54 23.25
N PHE A 335 -10.43 -2.51 22.96
CA PHE A 335 -9.97 -1.12 22.96
C PHE A 335 -9.85 -0.58 24.40
N LEU A 336 -10.86 -0.81 25.24
CA LEU A 336 -10.83 -0.45 26.66
C LEU A 336 -9.68 -1.14 27.43
N ASN A 337 -9.27 -2.34 26.99
CA ASN A 337 -8.11 -3.07 27.54
C ASN A 337 -6.77 -2.77 26.84
N TYR A 338 -6.73 -1.78 25.92
CA TYR A 338 -5.54 -1.32 25.16
C TYR A 338 -4.88 -2.37 24.25
N GLU A 339 -5.64 -3.37 23.82
CA GLU A 339 -5.16 -4.55 23.09
C GLU A 339 -5.07 -4.33 21.59
N GLN A 340 -5.87 -3.40 21.04
CA GLN A 340 -5.80 -3.00 19.64
C GLN A 340 -4.65 -2.01 19.38
N PRO A 341 -3.93 -2.09 18.24
CA PRO A 341 -3.14 -0.97 17.73
C PRO A 341 -4.04 0.25 17.54
N PHE A 342 -3.56 1.45 17.87
CA PHE A 342 -4.35 2.67 17.74
C PHE A 342 -4.64 2.97 16.26
N PRO A 343 -5.91 2.93 15.80
CA PRO A 343 -6.24 3.05 14.39
C PRO A 343 -6.21 4.50 13.91
N ILE A 344 -5.71 4.72 12.70
CA ILE A 344 -5.70 6.02 12.03
C ILE A 344 -6.22 5.84 10.60
N ILE A 345 -7.21 6.63 10.22
CA ILE A 345 -7.79 6.62 8.88
C ILE A 345 -7.43 7.93 8.16
N GLY A 346 -6.74 7.84 7.03
CA GLY A 346 -6.33 9.02 6.25
C GLY A 346 -7.34 9.42 5.15
N THR A 347 -7.39 10.70 4.83
CA THR A 347 -8.21 11.30 3.76
C THR A 347 -7.54 12.59 3.26
N VAL A 348 -7.92 13.11 2.10
CA VAL A 348 -7.38 14.36 1.54
C VAL A 348 -8.52 15.38 1.41
N GLU A 349 -8.25 16.66 1.64
CA GLU A 349 -9.22 17.74 1.45
C GLU A 349 -9.28 18.23 -0.01
N LYS A 350 -10.43 18.76 -0.43
CA LYS A 350 -10.74 19.07 -1.84
C LYS A 350 -11.57 20.34 -2.00
N ASP A 351 -10.93 21.51 -2.02
CA ASP A 351 -11.55 22.80 -2.34
C ASP A 351 -12.24 22.73 -3.73
N PRO A 352 -13.58 22.77 -3.82
CA PRO A 352 -14.27 22.63 -5.11
C PRO A 352 -14.15 23.85 -6.02
N GLY A 353 -13.69 24.99 -5.49
CA GLY A 353 -13.45 26.23 -6.22
C GLY A 353 -12.09 26.28 -6.92
N GLN A 354 -11.15 25.39 -6.55
CA GLN A 354 -9.80 25.34 -7.11
C GLN A 354 -9.66 24.25 -8.19
N SER A 355 -8.65 24.42 -9.06
CA SER A 355 -8.17 23.32 -9.90
C SER A 355 -7.41 22.28 -9.07
N GLU A 356 -7.33 21.04 -9.56
CA GLU A 356 -6.65 19.93 -8.87
C GLU A 356 -5.26 20.34 -8.34
N THR A 357 -5.11 20.30 -7.01
CA THR A 357 -3.85 20.57 -6.31
C THR A 357 -2.80 19.51 -6.64
N SER A 358 -1.53 19.90 -6.62
CA SER A 358 -0.45 18.91 -6.78
C SER A 358 -0.39 17.98 -5.57
N SER A 359 0.14 16.77 -5.76
CA SER A 359 0.34 15.80 -4.66
C SER A 359 1.37 16.23 -3.61
N LEU A 360 2.01 17.38 -3.82
CA LEU A 360 2.99 17.97 -2.94
C LEU A 360 2.29 18.96 -1.99
N ASP A 361 1.33 19.71 -2.53
CA ASP A 361 0.52 20.72 -1.81
C ASP A 361 -0.72 20.15 -1.13
N SER A 362 -1.09 18.90 -1.41
CA SER A 362 -2.34 18.29 -0.93
C SER A 362 -2.45 18.29 0.60
N HIS A 363 -3.60 18.73 1.12
CA HIS A 363 -3.84 18.82 2.57
C HIS A 363 -4.34 17.47 3.10
N VAL A 364 -3.51 16.78 3.87
CA VAL A 364 -3.77 15.42 4.37
C VAL A 364 -4.39 15.50 5.76
N PHE A 365 -5.55 14.86 5.91
CA PHE A 365 -6.32 14.78 7.15
C PHE A 365 -6.31 13.35 7.71
N GLU A 366 -6.44 13.25 9.03
CA GLU A 366 -6.59 11.97 9.73
C GLU A 366 -7.81 11.97 10.66
N PHE A 367 -8.46 10.81 10.74
CA PHE A 367 -9.40 10.46 11.80
C PHE A 367 -8.70 9.49 12.77
N THR A 368 -8.75 9.79 14.05
CA THR A 368 -8.35 8.89 15.15
C THR A 368 -9.58 8.55 16.00
N PRO A 369 -9.48 7.56 16.92
CA PRO A 369 -10.48 7.30 17.95
C PRO A 369 -11.00 8.53 18.73
N TYR A 370 -10.22 9.61 18.81
CA TYR A 370 -10.51 10.75 19.67
C TYR A 370 -10.63 12.07 18.92
N GLU A 371 -9.92 12.27 17.81
CA GLU A 371 -9.84 13.55 17.08
C GLU A 371 -9.91 13.37 15.56
N PHE A 372 -10.31 14.45 14.89
CA PHE A 372 -10.22 14.64 13.44
C PHE A 372 -9.49 15.95 13.15
N GLY A 373 -8.63 15.98 12.13
CA GLY A 373 -7.91 17.20 11.75
C GLY A 373 -6.73 16.97 10.83
N SER A 374 -5.86 17.98 10.72
CA SER A 374 -4.66 17.93 9.88
C SER A 374 -3.43 18.44 10.61
N TRP A 375 -2.33 17.73 10.38
CA TRP A 375 -0.97 18.04 10.80
C TRP A 375 -0.22 18.98 9.84
N ASP A 376 -0.77 19.28 8.66
CA ASP A 376 -0.14 20.17 7.68
C ASP A 376 -0.36 21.65 8.07
N SER A 377 0.62 22.51 7.79
CA SER A 377 0.61 23.93 8.20
C SER A 377 -0.61 24.73 7.74
N TYR A 378 -1.25 24.30 6.66
CA TYR A 378 -2.44 24.91 6.07
C TYR A 378 -3.65 24.98 7.02
N LEU A 379 -3.74 24.05 7.98
CA LEU A 379 -4.72 24.07 9.06
C LEU A 379 -4.05 23.97 10.44
N ASN A 380 -3.11 23.03 10.60
CA ASN A 380 -2.36 22.78 11.83
C ASN A 380 -3.28 22.67 13.07
N ALA A 381 -4.38 21.92 12.96
CA ALA A 381 -5.41 21.84 13.99
C ALA A 381 -6.28 20.57 13.96
N PHE A 382 -6.84 20.26 15.12
CA PHE A 382 -7.68 19.10 15.41
C PHE A 382 -8.94 19.49 16.20
N VAL A 383 -9.99 18.68 16.08
CA VAL A 383 -11.25 18.77 16.84
C VAL A 383 -11.60 17.37 17.38
N PRO A 384 -12.13 17.24 18.61
CA PRO A 384 -12.58 15.93 19.11
C PRO A 384 -13.68 15.34 18.22
N ILE A 385 -13.47 14.11 17.75
CA ILE A 385 -14.30 13.46 16.73
C ILE A 385 -15.76 13.30 17.18
N LYS A 386 -15.95 13.15 18.50
CA LYS A 386 -17.22 13.14 19.22
C LYS A 386 -18.14 14.33 18.93
N TYR A 387 -17.59 15.47 18.49
CA TYR A 387 -18.35 16.70 18.24
C TYR A 387 -18.45 17.11 16.76
N LEU A 388 -18.10 16.21 15.83
CA LEU A 388 -18.32 16.46 14.39
C LEU A 388 -19.79 16.77 14.08
N GLY A 389 -20.00 17.61 13.05
CA GLY A 389 -21.32 18.16 12.71
C GLY A 389 -21.84 19.21 13.69
N SER A 390 -21.04 19.70 14.65
CA SER A 390 -21.41 20.86 15.47
C SER A 390 -21.25 22.16 14.68
N HIS A 391 -22.22 23.07 14.76
CA HIS A 391 -22.03 24.42 14.21
C HIS A 391 -21.08 25.22 15.11
N LEU A 392 -19.80 25.22 14.75
CA LEU A 392 -18.75 25.94 15.46
C LEU A 392 -18.41 27.26 14.75
N ASN A 393 -18.00 28.25 15.53
CA ASN A 393 -17.31 29.46 15.07
C ASN A 393 -16.06 29.60 15.93
N ASN A 394 -14.88 29.56 15.31
CA ASN A 394 -13.57 29.55 15.98
C ASN A 394 -13.51 28.54 17.14
N GLY A 395 -13.97 27.31 16.85
CA GLY A 395 -13.99 26.18 17.78
C GLY A 395 -15.03 26.22 18.90
N LYS A 396 -15.93 27.21 18.95
CA LYS A 396 -17.00 27.30 19.97
C LYS A 396 -18.38 27.14 19.33
N SER A 397 -19.28 26.41 19.97
CA SER A 397 -20.65 26.25 19.47
C SER A 397 -21.46 27.55 19.53
N ILE A 398 -22.17 27.84 18.44
CA ILE A 398 -23.10 28.98 18.33
C ILE A 398 -24.47 28.70 18.96
N HIS A 399 -24.81 27.43 19.24
CA HIS A 399 -26.11 27.04 19.78
C HIS A 399 -26.11 27.07 21.32
N LYS A 400 -26.55 28.17 21.91
CA LYS A 400 -26.71 28.31 23.36
C LYS A 400 -27.88 27.48 23.91
N THR A 401 -27.81 27.14 25.20
CA THR A 401 -28.96 26.65 25.98
C THR A 401 -29.68 27.84 26.64
N ASP A 402 -30.85 27.61 27.26
CA ASP A 402 -31.55 28.62 28.07
C ASP A 402 -30.70 29.19 29.22
N ASN A 403 -29.64 28.49 29.63
CA ASN A 403 -28.57 29.01 30.46
C ASN A 403 -27.36 29.39 29.59
N GLU A 404 -27.07 30.69 29.50
CA GLU A 404 -26.03 31.27 28.62
C GLU A 404 -24.62 30.70 28.84
N ASN A 405 -24.35 30.12 30.02
CA ASN A 405 -23.07 29.48 30.34
C ASN A 405 -22.83 28.17 29.57
N TYR A 406 -23.89 27.56 29.01
CA TYR A 406 -23.82 26.29 28.29
C TYR A 406 -24.24 26.44 26.82
N SER A 407 -23.78 25.51 26.00
CA SER A 407 -24.16 25.36 24.60
C SER A 407 -24.41 23.89 24.27
N TYR A 408 -25.16 23.64 23.21
CA TYR A 408 -25.33 22.32 22.61
C TYR A 408 -24.27 22.08 21.52
N CYS A 409 -23.80 20.85 21.43
CA CYS A 409 -23.00 20.35 20.31
C CYS A 409 -23.64 19.09 19.72
N THR A 410 -23.28 18.77 18.50
CA THR A 410 -23.68 17.53 17.82
C THR A 410 -22.83 16.37 18.35
N SER A 411 -23.36 15.15 18.35
CA SER A 411 -22.59 13.93 18.47
C SER A 411 -23.19 12.83 17.59
N GLY A 412 -22.39 11.81 17.26
CA GLY A 412 -22.80 10.70 16.40
C GLY A 412 -22.74 10.96 14.89
N PHE A 413 -22.16 12.09 14.46
CA PHE A 413 -21.81 12.34 13.06
C PHE A 413 -20.60 11.49 12.61
N ASP A 414 -19.77 11.06 13.58
CA ASP A 414 -18.56 10.25 13.46
C ASP A 414 -18.84 8.76 13.13
N ASN A 415 -19.72 8.54 12.15
CA ASN A 415 -20.18 7.21 11.76
C ASN A 415 -19.06 6.38 11.13
N VAL A 416 -18.89 5.14 11.60
CA VAL A 416 -17.80 4.25 11.15
C VAL A 416 -17.89 3.94 9.65
N GLY A 417 -19.11 3.82 9.12
CA GLY A 417 -19.35 3.64 7.69
C GLY A 417 -19.01 4.89 6.89
N PHE A 418 -19.48 6.07 7.33
CA PHE A 418 -19.20 7.35 6.67
C PHE A 418 -17.71 7.69 6.61
N ILE A 419 -16.96 7.45 7.69
CA ILE A 419 -15.52 7.73 7.75
C ILE A 419 -14.72 6.75 6.87
N THR A 420 -15.08 5.46 6.89
CA THR A 420 -14.50 4.46 5.97
C THR A 420 -14.83 4.79 4.51
N GLY A 421 -16.06 5.23 4.24
CA GLY A 421 -16.50 5.73 2.94
C GLY A 421 -15.76 6.99 2.51
N THR A 422 -15.47 7.91 3.44
CA THR A 422 -14.72 9.16 3.20
C THR A 422 -13.33 8.85 2.69
N SER A 423 -12.60 8.00 3.41
CA SER A 423 -11.26 7.55 3.02
C SER A 423 -11.23 6.77 1.70
N SER A 424 -12.39 6.30 1.21
CA SER A 424 -12.55 5.53 -0.02
C SER A 424 -13.53 6.16 -1.03
N SER A 425 -13.66 7.49 -1.06
CA SER A 425 -14.73 8.16 -1.82
C SER A 425 -14.62 8.04 -3.35
N LEU A 426 -13.51 7.50 -3.88
CA LEU A 426 -13.30 7.24 -5.31
C LEU A 426 -14.45 6.42 -5.94
N PHE A 427 -15.10 5.57 -5.15
CA PHE A 427 -16.23 4.76 -5.58
C PHE A 427 -17.54 5.56 -5.71
N ASN A 428 -17.62 6.80 -5.23
CA ASN A 428 -18.78 7.69 -5.42
C ASN A 428 -19.08 7.92 -6.92
N HIS A 429 -18.04 7.97 -7.77
CA HIS A 429 -18.21 8.09 -9.22
C HIS A 429 -19.10 6.97 -9.79
N ILE A 430 -19.06 5.75 -9.25
CA ILE A 430 -19.87 4.62 -9.73
C ILE A 430 -21.36 4.95 -9.68
N PHE A 431 -21.84 5.65 -8.64
CA PHE A 431 -23.24 6.06 -8.54
C PHE A 431 -23.63 7.04 -9.66
N VAL A 432 -22.71 7.92 -10.09
CA VAL A 432 -22.91 8.85 -11.23
C VAL A 432 -22.98 8.08 -12.56
N TYR A 433 -22.19 7.02 -12.74
CA TYR A 433 -22.25 6.18 -13.95
C TYR A 433 -23.49 5.28 -13.98
N VAL A 434 -23.90 4.73 -12.84
CA VAL A 434 -25.16 4.00 -12.68
C VAL A 434 -26.36 4.92 -12.98
N TYR A 435 -26.33 6.18 -12.52
CA TYR A 435 -27.34 7.18 -12.89
C TYR A 435 -27.44 7.37 -14.42
N LYS A 436 -26.32 7.68 -15.09
CA LYS A 436 -26.27 7.92 -16.54
C LYS A 436 -26.80 6.72 -17.33
N LEU A 437 -26.50 5.49 -16.91
CA LEU A 437 -26.98 4.28 -17.56
C LEU A 437 -28.49 4.05 -17.35
N LEU A 438 -28.99 4.24 -16.12
CA LEU A 438 -30.38 3.97 -15.78
C LEU A 438 -31.37 4.99 -16.36
N ASN A 439 -30.96 6.25 -16.53
CA ASN A 439 -31.77 7.32 -17.12
C ASN A 439 -32.26 6.97 -18.55
N ASN A 440 -31.57 6.10 -19.27
CA ASN A 440 -31.88 5.76 -20.66
C ASN A 440 -32.86 4.57 -20.82
N PHE A 441 -33.39 4.00 -19.73
CA PHE A 441 -34.33 2.86 -19.76
C PHE A 441 -35.80 3.28 -19.70
N GLN A 442 -36.37 3.79 -20.81
CA GLN A 442 -37.78 4.20 -20.92
C GLN A 442 -38.78 3.09 -20.52
N SER A 443 -39.21 3.08 -19.26
CA SER A 443 -40.24 2.21 -18.68
C SER A 443 -40.75 2.83 -17.38
N GLU A 444 -41.93 2.46 -16.88
CA GLU A 444 -42.50 3.01 -15.63
C GLU A 444 -41.56 2.89 -14.41
N THR A 445 -40.63 1.92 -14.45
CA THR A 445 -39.54 1.75 -13.47
C THR A 445 -38.67 3.00 -13.30
N THR A 446 -38.53 3.86 -14.32
CA THR A 446 -37.74 5.10 -14.19
C THR A 446 -38.29 6.02 -13.13
N LEU A 447 -39.60 6.10 -12.89
CA LEU A 447 -40.13 7.01 -11.86
C LEU A 447 -39.66 6.62 -10.45
N ALA A 448 -39.56 5.32 -10.16
CA ALA A 448 -39.00 4.83 -8.90
C ALA A 448 -37.47 5.04 -8.84
N ILE A 449 -36.77 4.76 -9.93
CA ILE A 449 -35.31 4.88 -10.06
C ILE A 449 -34.85 6.35 -9.99
N GLU A 450 -35.49 7.24 -10.74
CA GLU A 450 -35.29 8.69 -10.73
C GLU A 450 -35.63 9.28 -9.37
N SER A 451 -36.67 8.82 -8.67
CA SER A 451 -36.97 9.23 -7.30
C SER A 451 -35.87 8.80 -6.30
N ILE A 452 -35.34 7.58 -6.44
CA ILE A 452 -34.18 7.07 -5.69
C ILE A 452 -32.94 7.94 -5.96
N LEU A 453 -32.66 8.25 -7.22
CA LEU A 453 -31.46 8.99 -7.65
C LEU A 453 -31.57 10.50 -7.34
N LYS A 454 -32.76 11.11 -7.45
CA LYS A 454 -33.09 12.44 -6.91
C LYS A 454 -32.86 12.49 -5.40
N SER A 455 -33.14 11.41 -4.68
CA SER A 455 -32.87 11.31 -3.24
C SER A 455 -31.38 11.18 -2.91
N PHE A 456 -30.58 10.54 -3.78
CA PHE A 456 -29.11 10.52 -3.73
C PHE A 456 -28.45 11.84 -4.19
N GLY A 457 -29.21 12.79 -4.76
CA GLY A 457 -28.69 14.08 -5.24
C GLY A 457 -28.21 14.10 -6.71
N LEU A 458 -28.54 13.07 -7.50
CA LEU A 458 -28.01 12.85 -8.86
C LEU A 458 -28.92 13.37 -9.98
N SER A 459 -29.84 14.31 -9.70
CA SER A 459 -30.88 14.72 -10.65
C SER A 459 -30.36 15.44 -11.89
N SER A 460 -31.00 15.20 -13.04
CA SER A 460 -30.86 15.98 -14.29
C SER A 460 -31.06 17.49 -14.09
N GLU A 461 -31.86 17.88 -13.09
CA GLU A 461 -32.09 19.25 -12.64
C GLU A 461 -30.92 19.82 -11.80
N TRP A 462 -29.67 19.53 -12.16
CA TRP A 462 -28.45 20.09 -11.53
C TRP A 462 -28.45 21.64 -11.51
N LYS A 463 -29.23 22.27 -12.39
CA LYS A 463 -29.44 23.73 -12.45
C LYS A 463 -30.58 24.26 -11.55
N SER A 464 -31.36 23.42 -10.86
CA SER A 464 -32.56 23.85 -10.09
C SER A 464 -32.45 23.68 -8.57
N LEU A 465 -31.39 23.04 -8.05
CA LEU A 465 -30.93 23.29 -6.69
C LEU A 465 -30.44 24.74 -6.60
N LYS A 466 -31.11 25.57 -5.79
CA LYS A 466 -30.85 27.02 -5.64
C LYS A 466 -29.55 27.37 -4.87
N SER A 467 -28.61 26.43 -4.82
CA SER A 467 -27.26 26.59 -4.27
C SER A 467 -26.27 25.83 -5.17
N PRO A 468 -25.68 26.46 -6.19
CA PRO A 468 -24.60 25.89 -7.01
C PRO A 468 -23.26 25.88 -6.23
N GLN A 469 -23.31 25.45 -4.97
CA GLN A 469 -22.26 25.62 -3.96
C GLN A 469 -21.94 24.32 -3.20
N LEU A 470 -22.81 23.31 -3.27
CA LEU A 470 -22.66 22.04 -2.54
C LEU A 470 -22.26 20.92 -3.51
N HIS A 471 -21.22 20.17 -3.15
CA HIS A 471 -20.66 19.07 -3.92
C HIS A 471 -20.99 17.71 -3.28
N PRO A 472 -22.11 17.06 -3.64
CA PRO A 472 -22.53 15.78 -3.07
C PRO A 472 -21.71 14.58 -3.57
N ASP A 473 -20.82 14.80 -4.53
CA ASP A 473 -19.84 13.84 -5.05
C ASP A 473 -18.65 13.60 -4.08
N TYR A 474 -18.35 14.57 -3.21
CA TYR A 474 -17.33 14.45 -2.16
C TYR A 474 -17.91 14.00 -0.81
N ALA A 475 -17.06 13.68 0.17
CA ALA A 475 -17.49 13.48 1.55
C ALA A 475 -17.73 14.84 2.22
N LEU A 476 -19.00 15.13 2.54
CA LEU A 476 -19.43 16.44 3.01
C LEU A 476 -19.51 16.51 4.54
N TYR A 477 -18.60 17.29 5.12
CA TYR A 477 -18.54 17.62 6.54
C TYR A 477 -19.16 19.02 6.72
N SER A 478 -20.49 19.01 6.78
CA SER A 478 -21.35 20.19 6.92
C SER A 478 -22.16 20.08 8.22
N PRO A 479 -22.02 21.02 9.17
CA PRO A 479 -21.08 22.16 9.16
C PRO A 479 -19.60 21.75 9.30
N ASN A 480 -18.72 22.58 8.75
CA ASN A 480 -17.27 22.51 8.91
C ASN A 480 -16.86 22.81 10.37
N PRO A 481 -16.13 21.91 11.07
CA PRO A 481 -15.70 22.14 12.44
C PRO A 481 -14.61 23.22 12.59
N PHE A 482 -13.90 23.57 11.51
CA PHE A 482 -12.81 24.56 11.51
C PHE A 482 -13.26 25.96 11.03
N TYR A 483 -14.56 26.19 10.86
CA TYR A 483 -15.09 27.47 10.39
C TYR A 483 -14.68 28.64 11.32
N GLN A 484 -14.13 29.70 10.71
CA GLN A 484 -13.57 30.89 11.35
C GLN A 484 -12.42 30.62 12.34
N PHE A 485 -11.73 29.48 12.23
CA PHE A 485 -10.50 29.22 12.97
C PHE A 485 -9.28 29.78 12.22
N ILE A 486 -8.50 30.64 12.89
CA ILE A 486 -7.29 31.25 12.31
C ILE A 486 -6.06 30.63 12.98
N SER A 487 -5.09 30.20 12.15
CA SER A 487 -3.89 29.47 12.58
C SER A 487 -2.65 30.26 12.14
N GLY A 488 -2.00 30.95 13.08
CA GLY A 488 -0.92 31.88 12.76
C GLY A 488 -1.40 33.16 12.09
N ASP A 489 -0.63 33.67 11.12
CA ASP A 489 -0.83 34.99 10.51
C ASP A 489 -1.72 34.98 9.24
N SER A 490 -2.25 33.83 8.81
CA SER A 490 -3.10 33.72 7.61
C SER A 490 -4.37 32.90 7.82
N SER A 491 -5.44 33.33 7.14
CA SER A 491 -6.66 32.56 6.94
C SER A 491 -6.45 31.51 5.84
N SER A 492 -7.15 30.37 5.94
CA SER A 492 -7.19 29.33 4.91
C SER A 492 -8.59 29.21 4.31
N THR A 493 -8.75 28.66 3.10
CA THR A 493 -10.10 28.54 2.49
C THR A 493 -10.99 27.59 3.29
N ILE A 494 -10.38 26.65 4.03
CA ILE A 494 -11.04 25.82 5.05
C ILE A 494 -11.59 26.67 6.22
N ALA A 495 -10.92 27.75 6.66
CA ALA A 495 -11.46 28.63 7.69
C ALA A 495 -12.61 29.50 7.18
N GLU A 496 -12.62 29.81 5.89
CA GLU A 496 -13.59 30.68 5.23
C GLU A 496 -14.87 29.93 4.77
N SER A 497 -14.76 28.64 4.47
CA SER A 497 -15.89 27.80 4.05
C SER A 497 -16.75 27.30 5.23
N SER A 498 -18.07 27.40 5.10
CA SER A 498 -19.05 26.77 6.00
C SER A 498 -19.05 25.24 5.93
N ASP A 499 -18.45 24.66 4.89
CA ASP A 499 -18.55 23.26 4.50
C ASP A 499 -17.16 22.71 4.16
N LEU A 500 -16.81 21.55 4.73
CA LEU A 500 -15.54 20.88 4.47
C LEU A 500 -15.75 19.68 3.55
N TYR A 501 -14.93 19.60 2.50
CA TYR A 501 -15.02 18.58 1.45
C TYR A 501 -13.79 17.67 1.49
N LEU A 502 -14.00 16.37 1.68
CA LEU A 502 -12.94 15.37 1.76
C LEU A 502 -13.10 14.29 0.69
N VAL A 503 -12.00 13.70 0.26
CA VAL A 503 -11.91 12.67 -0.78
C VAL A 503 -11.05 11.47 -0.35
N ASP A 504 -11.05 10.42 -1.18
CA ASP A 504 -10.21 9.22 -1.02
C ASP A 504 -8.77 9.58 -0.62
N GLY A 505 -8.22 8.88 0.38
CA GLY A 505 -6.89 9.20 0.90
C GLY A 505 -5.76 9.02 -0.12
N GLY A 506 -6.01 8.34 -1.24
CA GLY A 506 -5.08 8.20 -2.36
C GLY A 506 -5.40 9.07 -3.58
N ASP A 507 -6.33 10.04 -3.50
CA ASP A 507 -6.70 10.93 -4.62
C ASP A 507 -5.50 11.77 -5.11
N ASP A 508 -4.64 12.20 -4.18
CA ASP A 508 -3.36 12.85 -4.48
C ASP A 508 -2.28 11.86 -4.99
N GLY A 509 -2.51 10.55 -4.84
CA GLY A 509 -1.56 9.48 -5.18
C GLY A 509 -0.43 9.26 -4.16
N GLN A 510 -0.45 9.87 -2.97
CA GLN A 510 0.34 9.41 -1.81
C GLN A 510 -0.39 8.23 -1.16
N ASN A 511 -0.60 7.16 -1.93
CA ASN A 511 -1.56 6.09 -1.61
C ASN A 511 -1.19 5.18 -0.40
N ILE A 512 -0.26 5.59 0.48
CA ILE A 512 0.08 4.96 1.77
C ILE A 512 0.07 6.05 2.87
N PRO A 513 -0.57 5.83 4.04
CA PRO A 513 -0.62 6.81 5.12
C PRO A 513 0.72 6.94 5.89
N PHE A 514 1.73 7.55 5.27
CA PHE A 514 3.01 7.85 5.92
C PHE A 514 2.95 9.09 6.84
N GLN A 515 2.24 10.15 6.42
CA GLN A 515 2.20 11.44 7.12
C GLN A 515 1.80 11.35 8.61
N PRO A 516 0.81 10.53 9.03
CA PRO A 516 0.49 10.29 10.44
C PRO A 516 1.66 9.77 11.30
N PHE A 517 2.54 8.95 10.71
CA PHE A 517 3.62 8.25 11.41
C PHE A 517 4.97 8.97 11.37
N LEU A 518 5.10 9.98 10.52
CA LEU A 518 6.30 10.81 10.44
C LEU A 518 6.30 11.98 11.44
N ARG A 519 5.19 12.22 12.15
CA ARG A 519 5.10 13.30 13.16
C ARG A 519 5.95 12.99 14.39
N SER A 520 6.81 13.94 14.78
CA SER A 520 7.63 13.85 15.99
C SER A 520 6.81 13.56 17.26
N ALA A 521 5.57 14.06 17.32
CA ALA A 521 4.59 13.81 18.38
C ALA A 521 4.31 12.32 18.65
N ARG A 522 4.33 11.45 17.62
CA ARG A 522 4.04 10.01 17.75
C ARG A 522 5.24 9.14 18.01
N LYS A 523 6.46 9.67 17.86
CA LYS A 523 7.74 9.03 18.23
C LYS A 523 8.00 7.67 17.57
N VAL A 524 7.47 7.45 16.36
CA VAL A 524 7.53 6.17 15.64
C VAL A 524 8.99 5.80 15.31
N ASP A 525 9.34 4.54 15.57
CA ASP A 525 10.69 4.00 15.33
C ASP A 525 10.78 3.26 14.00
N ILE A 526 9.70 2.58 13.61
CA ILE A 526 9.58 1.79 12.40
C ILE A 526 8.16 1.87 11.84
N ILE A 527 8.06 2.13 10.54
CA ILE A 527 6.83 2.01 9.75
C ILE A 527 6.96 0.75 8.89
N ILE A 528 6.03 -0.19 9.06
CA ILE A 528 5.90 -1.38 8.22
C ILE A 528 4.77 -1.10 7.23
N ALA A 529 5.14 -0.76 5.99
CA ALA A 529 4.25 -0.28 4.94
C ALA A 529 3.97 -1.36 3.89
N PHE A 530 2.68 -1.56 3.60
CA PHE A 530 2.18 -2.55 2.64
C PHE A 530 1.48 -1.82 1.50
N ASP A 531 2.06 -1.94 0.30
CA ASP A 531 1.58 -1.29 -0.92
C ASP A 531 0.79 -2.26 -1.81
N MET A 532 -0.51 -2.02 -1.92
CA MET A 532 -1.46 -2.70 -2.79
C MET A 532 -2.03 -1.74 -3.87
N SER A 533 -1.28 -0.69 -4.22
CA SER A 533 -1.66 0.34 -5.19
C SER A 533 -1.95 -0.20 -6.60
N CYS A 534 -2.80 0.54 -7.30
CA CYS A 534 -3.22 0.25 -8.67
C CYS A 534 -2.28 1.00 -9.65
N GLU A 535 -1.03 0.55 -9.78
CA GLU A 535 -0.05 1.20 -10.68
C GLU A 535 0.10 0.41 -11.99
N ARG A 536 1.25 -0.26 -12.22
CA ARG A 536 1.49 -1.02 -13.45
C ARG A 536 0.85 -2.40 -13.36
N ASP A 537 -0.02 -2.75 -14.31
CA ASP A 537 -0.63 -4.08 -14.44
C ASP A 537 -1.34 -4.56 -13.14
N ASN A 538 -1.94 -3.60 -12.41
CA ASN A 538 -2.55 -3.71 -11.08
C ASN A 538 -1.59 -4.09 -9.92
N PHE A 539 -0.27 -3.94 -10.11
CA PHE A 539 0.76 -3.98 -9.07
C PHE A 539 1.36 -2.59 -8.79
N PRO A 540 2.04 -2.38 -7.65
CA PRO A 540 2.87 -1.20 -7.42
C PRO A 540 4.13 -1.20 -8.31
N ASN A 541 4.49 -0.01 -8.82
CA ASN A 541 5.82 0.31 -9.35
C ASN A 541 6.56 1.35 -8.49
N GLY A 542 5.97 1.77 -7.35
CA GLY A 542 6.60 2.69 -6.39
C GLY A 542 6.48 4.17 -6.74
N THR A 543 5.54 4.56 -7.62
CA THR A 543 5.26 6.00 -7.84
C THR A 543 4.75 6.64 -6.55
N VAL A 544 4.00 5.91 -5.71
CA VAL A 544 3.59 6.32 -4.35
C VAL A 544 4.78 6.66 -3.44
N LEU A 545 5.82 5.82 -3.40
CA LEU A 545 7.02 6.07 -2.60
C LEU A 545 7.73 7.36 -3.04
N GLN A 546 7.86 7.56 -4.35
CA GLN A 546 8.47 8.77 -4.91
C GLN A 546 7.62 10.01 -4.63
N LYS A 547 6.29 9.94 -4.72
CA LYS A 547 5.40 11.05 -4.34
C LYS A 547 5.58 11.47 -2.88
N THR A 548 5.61 10.50 -1.97
CA THR A 548 5.84 10.74 -0.54
C THR A 548 7.24 11.35 -0.30
N SER A 549 8.29 10.77 -0.89
CA SER A 549 9.66 11.29 -0.81
C SER A 549 9.76 12.73 -1.33
N ASN A 550 9.15 13.02 -2.48
CA ASN A 550 9.17 14.35 -3.09
C ASN A 550 8.49 15.40 -2.22
N ARG A 551 7.40 15.07 -1.51
CA ARG A 551 6.76 15.99 -0.54
C ARG A 551 7.75 16.40 0.56
N TYR A 552 8.42 15.44 1.19
CA TYR A 552 9.31 15.71 2.34
C TYR A 552 10.68 16.30 1.97
N ASN A 553 11.04 16.34 0.68
CA ASN A 553 12.31 16.91 0.22
C ASN A 553 12.21 18.38 -0.29
N GLN A 554 11.01 18.99 -0.27
CA GLN A 554 10.76 20.30 -0.90
C GLN A 554 10.64 21.46 0.11
N LEU A 555 11.78 21.94 0.63
CA LEU A 555 11.83 23.09 1.57
C LEU A 555 11.14 24.38 1.09
N ASN A 556 10.93 24.55 -0.22
CA ASN A 556 10.35 25.76 -0.81
C ASN A 556 8.82 25.70 -0.98
N ASN A 557 8.12 24.70 -0.42
CA ASN A 557 6.67 24.64 -0.51
C ASN A 557 6.01 25.76 0.33
N THR A 558 5.21 26.60 -0.33
CA THR A 558 4.56 27.78 0.28
C THR A 558 3.21 27.50 0.93
N HIS A 559 2.68 26.28 0.79
CA HIS A 559 1.35 25.88 1.26
C HIS A 559 1.43 24.91 2.45
N VAL A 560 2.38 23.96 2.38
CA VAL A 560 2.62 22.92 3.39
C VAL A 560 4.07 22.97 3.86
N GLY A 561 4.31 23.37 5.12
CA GLY A 561 5.58 23.25 5.79
C GLY A 561 5.86 21.79 6.21
N ILE A 562 6.90 21.19 5.64
CA ILE A 562 7.35 19.83 5.94
C ILE A 562 8.40 19.81 7.06
N GLN A 563 8.38 18.75 7.87
CA GLN A 563 9.37 18.55 8.93
C GLN A 563 10.71 18.07 8.37
N TYR A 564 11.77 18.41 9.09
CA TYR A 564 13.15 17.97 8.89
C TYR A 564 13.72 17.55 10.25
N PHE A 565 14.74 16.70 10.26
CA PHE A 565 15.48 16.36 11.49
C PHE A 565 16.92 16.87 11.43
N GLN A 566 17.48 17.21 12.59
CA GLN A 566 18.89 17.57 12.74
C GLN A 566 19.69 16.33 13.16
N VAL A 567 20.78 16.03 12.45
CA VAL A 567 21.66 14.90 12.77
C VAL A 567 22.36 15.15 14.13
N PRO A 568 22.26 14.24 15.12
CA PRO A 568 22.73 14.47 16.48
C PRO A 568 24.19 14.95 16.58
N ASN A 569 24.40 16.04 17.33
CA ASN A 569 25.70 16.68 17.56
C ASN A 569 26.34 17.33 16.31
N THR A 570 25.57 17.58 15.24
CA THR A 570 26.04 18.27 14.02
C THR A 570 25.09 19.41 13.61
N SER A 571 25.49 20.24 12.65
CA SER A 571 24.60 21.23 12.00
C SER A 571 23.87 20.68 10.76
N ILE A 572 23.97 19.38 10.47
CA ILE A 572 23.41 18.79 9.24
C ILE A 572 21.90 18.58 9.43
N ILE A 573 21.10 19.20 8.55
CA ILE A 573 19.64 19.03 8.48
C ILE A 573 19.32 18.01 7.38
N LYS A 574 18.32 17.15 7.62
CA LYS A 574 17.90 16.09 6.71
C LYS A 574 16.38 15.92 6.66
N SER A 575 15.91 15.39 5.53
CA SER A 575 14.50 15.00 5.33
C SER A 575 14.07 13.94 6.35
N ILE A 576 12.84 14.01 6.84
CA ILE A 576 12.26 12.98 7.73
C ILE A 576 11.93 11.67 7.01
N PHE A 577 11.84 11.69 5.67
CA PHE A 577 11.55 10.52 4.87
C PHE A 577 12.84 10.01 4.19
N PRO A 578 13.09 8.69 4.15
CA PRO A 578 14.28 8.17 3.49
C PRO A 578 14.21 8.38 1.98
N ARG A 579 15.38 8.40 1.34
CA ARG A 579 15.53 8.21 -0.10
C ARG A 579 14.85 6.91 -0.51
N VAL A 580 14.30 6.90 -1.72
CA VAL A 580 13.61 5.75 -2.32
C VAL A 580 14.15 5.50 -3.72
N PRO A 581 14.15 4.25 -4.23
CA PRO A 581 14.47 3.97 -5.62
C PRO A 581 13.40 4.54 -6.56
N THR A 582 13.79 4.86 -7.80
CA THR A 582 12.80 5.29 -8.82
C THR A 582 11.94 4.12 -9.31
N SER A 583 10.85 4.40 -10.03
CA SER A 583 10.03 3.33 -10.62
C SER A 583 10.78 2.50 -11.66
N GLU A 584 11.70 3.12 -12.39
CA GLU A 584 12.60 2.46 -13.32
C GLU A 584 13.59 1.56 -12.58
N GLU A 585 14.16 2.00 -11.45
CA GLU A 585 15.05 1.20 -10.61
C GLU A 585 14.30 0.01 -9.97
N ILE A 586 13.09 0.23 -9.46
CA ILE A 586 12.23 -0.81 -8.86
C ILE A 586 11.93 -1.94 -9.87
N VAL A 587 11.61 -1.57 -11.11
CA VAL A 587 11.30 -2.53 -12.18
C VAL A 587 12.57 -3.19 -12.73
N ARG A 588 13.64 -2.42 -12.98
CA ARG A 588 14.92 -2.91 -13.55
C ARG A 588 15.63 -3.88 -12.61
N ASP A 589 15.68 -3.58 -11.32
CA ASP A 589 16.46 -4.33 -10.34
C ASP A 589 15.65 -5.41 -9.61
N GLY A 590 14.39 -5.65 -10.01
CA GLY A 590 13.54 -6.69 -9.44
C GLY A 590 13.18 -6.44 -7.98
N LEU A 591 12.89 -5.19 -7.62
CA LEU A 591 12.57 -4.80 -6.24
C LEU A 591 11.08 -5.00 -5.88
N VAL A 592 10.24 -5.28 -6.89
CA VAL A 592 8.85 -5.72 -6.70
C VAL A 592 8.83 -7.16 -6.19
N GLY A 593 7.92 -7.51 -5.28
CA GLY A 593 7.80 -8.90 -4.79
C GLY A 593 8.88 -9.33 -3.80
N ARG A 594 9.54 -8.36 -3.14
CA ARG A 594 10.43 -8.58 -1.99
C ARG A 594 10.28 -7.46 -0.96
N PRO A 595 10.59 -7.70 0.33
CA PRO A 595 10.76 -6.63 1.30
C PRO A 595 11.92 -5.69 0.92
N LEU A 596 11.75 -4.40 1.21
CA LEU A 596 12.77 -3.36 1.08
C LEU A 596 12.91 -2.62 2.42
N PHE A 597 14.15 -2.41 2.87
CA PHE A 597 14.45 -1.58 4.04
C PHE A 597 14.97 -0.20 3.56
N LEU A 598 14.30 0.86 4.01
CA LEU A 598 14.59 2.25 3.65
C LEU A 598 14.95 3.03 4.92
N GLY A 599 15.96 3.90 4.86
CA GLY A 599 16.38 4.70 6.01
C GLY A 599 17.25 3.96 7.03
N CYS A 600 17.89 2.84 6.67
CA CYS A 600 18.73 2.07 7.57
C CYS A 600 19.81 2.94 8.22
N ASP A 601 20.55 3.71 7.42
CA ASP A 601 21.60 4.62 7.87
C ASP A 601 21.13 6.09 7.85
N ILE A 602 21.27 6.77 9.00
CA ILE A 602 20.76 8.13 9.23
C ILE A 602 21.55 9.20 8.43
N LEU A 603 22.81 8.92 8.10
CA LEU A 603 23.69 9.84 7.36
C LEU A 603 23.55 9.66 5.84
N ARG A 604 23.46 8.41 5.38
CA ARG A 604 23.46 8.00 3.96
C ARG A 604 22.07 7.93 3.33
N ASP A 605 21.07 7.45 4.06
CA ASP A 605 19.78 7.04 3.46
C ASP A 605 18.71 8.14 3.51
N TYR A 606 18.95 9.26 4.21
CA TYR A 606 18.05 10.42 4.25
C TYR A 606 18.69 11.60 3.50
N GLU A 607 17.89 12.34 2.74
CA GLU A 607 18.39 13.44 1.93
C GLU A 607 18.90 14.60 2.81
N THR A 608 20.02 15.22 2.43
CA THR A 608 20.54 16.41 3.11
C THR A 608 19.79 17.63 2.59
N LEU A 609 19.30 18.47 3.49
CA LEU A 609 18.49 19.64 3.15
C LEU A 609 19.30 20.91 3.39
N GLU A 610 19.49 21.71 2.34
CA GLU A 610 20.19 23.00 2.41
C GLU A 610 19.41 23.99 3.28
N PRO A 611 20.05 24.70 4.23
CA PRO A 611 19.34 25.47 5.24
C PRO A 611 18.71 26.75 4.67
N VAL A 612 17.42 26.71 4.35
CA VAL A 612 16.60 27.92 4.15
C VAL A 612 16.48 28.65 5.49
N VAL A 613 17.08 29.84 5.59
CA VAL A 613 17.24 30.57 6.87
C VAL A 613 15.97 31.36 7.24
N THR A 614 14.91 30.66 7.63
CA THR A 614 13.71 31.25 8.25
C THR A 614 13.10 30.31 9.31
N GLY A 615 12.91 30.82 10.52
CA GLY A 615 12.15 30.13 11.58
C GLY A 615 13.00 29.42 12.64
N SER A 616 12.39 29.18 13.81
CA SER A 616 13.02 28.57 14.97
C SER A 616 13.24 27.06 14.77
N LEU A 617 14.50 26.61 14.86
CA LEU A 617 14.83 25.18 14.94
C LEU A 617 14.12 24.54 16.14
N TYR A 618 13.30 23.52 15.88
CA TYR A 618 12.75 22.65 16.91
C TYR A 618 13.90 21.88 17.58
N LYS A 619 14.07 22.09 18.88
CA LYS A 619 15.41 22.02 19.50
C LYS A 619 15.85 20.63 19.97
N GLU A 620 14.91 19.69 20.05
CA GLU A 620 15.17 18.26 20.27
C GLU A 620 14.18 17.48 19.39
N MET A 621 14.67 16.79 18.36
CA MET A 621 13.86 15.87 17.56
C MET A 621 14.44 14.47 17.63
N GLU A 622 13.58 13.49 17.83
CA GLU A 622 13.96 12.08 17.79
C GLU A 622 14.27 11.64 16.35
N LEU A 623 15.09 10.58 16.25
CA LEU A 623 15.50 10.00 14.97
C LEU A 623 14.28 9.58 14.14
N PRO A 624 14.25 9.85 12.81
CA PRO A 624 13.10 9.52 11.96
C PRO A 624 12.90 7.99 11.86
N PRO A 625 11.67 7.50 11.64
CA PRO A 625 11.41 6.07 11.55
C PRO A 625 12.14 5.42 10.37
N VAL A 626 12.63 4.19 10.56
CA VAL A 626 12.96 3.31 9.40
C VAL A 626 11.67 2.89 8.71
N VAL A 627 11.72 2.62 7.40
CA VAL A 627 10.57 2.09 6.66
C VAL A 627 10.91 0.70 6.14
N VAL A 628 10.06 -0.29 6.47
CA VAL A 628 10.04 -1.60 5.83
C VAL A 628 8.88 -1.60 4.84
N TYR A 629 9.18 -1.61 3.55
CA TYR A 629 8.19 -1.55 2.48
C TYR A 629 8.02 -2.93 1.83
N TYR A 630 6.76 -3.29 1.57
CA TYR A 630 6.38 -4.45 0.76
C TYR A 630 5.51 -3.97 -0.41
N SER A 631 5.72 -4.55 -1.59
CA SER A 631 4.84 -4.38 -2.75
C SER A 631 3.96 -5.64 -2.93
N ASN A 632 2.68 -5.42 -3.23
CA ASN A 632 1.74 -6.47 -3.63
C ASN A 632 2.26 -7.20 -4.86
N TYR A 633 2.28 -8.53 -4.81
CA TYR A 633 2.87 -9.39 -5.82
C TYR A 633 2.23 -10.78 -5.78
N ASN A 634 2.37 -11.55 -6.85
CA ASN A 634 1.84 -12.92 -6.93
C ASN A 634 2.83 -13.91 -6.29
N TYR A 635 2.52 -14.37 -5.08
CA TYR A 635 3.26 -15.41 -4.36
C TYR A 635 2.54 -16.76 -4.42
N SER A 636 1.22 -16.76 -4.25
CA SER A 636 0.39 -17.99 -4.23
C SER A 636 -1.02 -17.79 -4.81
N PHE A 637 -1.37 -16.58 -5.21
CA PHE A 637 -2.61 -16.26 -5.93
C PHE A 637 -2.38 -15.06 -6.87
N ALA A 638 -3.28 -14.85 -7.83
CA ALA A 638 -3.29 -13.69 -8.71
C ALA A 638 -3.80 -12.45 -7.94
N ALA A 639 -2.90 -11.73 -7.27
CA ALA A 639 -3.21 -10.61 -6.40
C ALA A 639 -3.32 -9.25 -7.12
N ASN A 640 -3.24 -9.23 -8.45
CA ASN A 640 -3.44 -8.04 -9.28
C ASN A 640 -4.91 -7.89 -9.78
N THR A 641 -5.85 -8.36 -8.95
CA THR A 641 -7.29 -8.13 -9.09
C THR A 641 -7.63 -6.63 -9.16
N SER A 642 -8.58 -6.24 -10.00
CA SER A 642 -8.88 -4.81 -10.19
C SER A 642 -9.37 -4.12 -8.92
N THR A 643 -9.11 -2.82 -8.81
CA THR A 643 -9.63 -1.96 -7.74
C THR A 643 -11.17 -1.92 -7.76
N PHE A 644 -11.79 -2.14 -8.92
CA PHE A 644 -13.24 -2.23 -9.12
C PHE A 644 -13.77 -3.67 -9.23
N GLN A 645 -13.04 -4.64 -8.67
CA GLN A 645 -13.63 -5.93 -8.30
C GLN A 645 -14.47 -5.75 -7.02
N LEU A 646 -15.80 -5.75 -7.17
CA LEU A 646 -16.78 -5.45 -6.11
C LEU A 646 -17.34 -6.70 -5.41
N SER A 647 -16.91 -7.90 -5.82
CA SER A 647 -17.30 -9.20 -5.25
C SER A 647 -16.18 -10.23 -5.43
N TYR A 648 -16.00 -11.09 -4.43
CA TYR A 648 -15.01 -12.17 -4.37
C TYR A 648 -15.69 -13.46 -3.87
N ASN A 649 -15.56 -14.53 -4.65
CA ASN A 649 -15.97 -15.86 -4.23
C ASN A 649 -15.03 -16.41 -3.14
N LYS A 650 -15.39 -17.52 -2.49
CA LYS A 650 -14.64 -18.02 -1.32
C LYS A 650 -13.21 -18.49 -1.65
N GLU A 651 -12.98 -18.99 -2.86
CA GLU A 651 -11.66 -19.41 -3.33
C GLU A 651 -10.78 -18.18 -3.61
N GLU A 652 -11.36 -17.12 -4.19
CA GLU A 652 -10.67 -15.83 -4.36
C GLU A 652 -10.33 -15.16 -3.02
N VAL A 653 -11.27 -15.13 -2.06
CA VAL A 653 -11.02 -14.60 -0.70
C VAL A 653 -9.88 -15.34 -0.03
N ASN A 654 -9.93 -16.67 -0.01
CA ASN A 654 -8.89 -17.49 0.60
C ASN A 654 -7.54 -17.36 -0.13
N GLY A 655 -7.56 -17.30 -1.46
CA GLY A 655 -6.37 -17.10 -2.29
C GLY A 655 -5.68 -15.76 -2.02
N MET A 656 -6.43 -14.66 -2.00
CA MET A 656 -5.90 -13.33 -1.69
C MET A 656 -5.31 -13.25 -0.27
N ILE A 657 -5.97 -13.85 0.72
CA ILE A 657 -5.50 -13.90 2.11
C ILE A 657 -4.24 -14.77 2.23
N ASN A 658 -4.20 -15.94 1.60
CA ASN A 658 -2.98 -16.77 1.56
C ASN A 658 -1.81 -16.06 0.86
N ASN A 659 -2.10 -15.27 -0.18
CA ASN A 659 -1.10 -14.47 -0.86
C ASN A 659 -0.55 -13.34 0.01
N GLY A 660 -1.41 -12.62 0.74
CA GLY A 660 -1.00 -11.61 1.70
C GLY A 660 -0.16 -12.19 2.86
N TYR A 661 -0.52 -13.36 3.36
CA TYR A 661 0.24 -14.09 4.37
C TYR A 661 1.64 -14.47 3.85
N ASN A 662 1.72 -14.99 2.63
CA ASN A 662 2.99 -15.35 1.98
C ASN A 662 3.86 -14.13 1.63
N LEU A 663 3.25 -13.00 1.29
CA LEU A 663 3.93 -11.72 1.08
C LEU A 663 4.58 -11.21 2.38
N ALA A 664 3.85 -11.22 3.50
CA ALA A 664 4.37 -10.75 4.79
C ALA A 664 5.46 -11.69 5.34
N THR A 665 5.25 -13.01 5.28
CA THR A 665 6.23 -14.01 5.75
C THR A 665 7.41 -14.23 4.80
N PHE A 666 7.39 -13.60 3.62
CA PHE A 666 8.33 -13.84 2.52
C PHE A 666 8.46 -15.36 2.22
N MET A 667 7.32 -15.99 1.91
CA MET A 667 7.15 -17.44 1.71
C MET A 667 7.60 -18.30 2.91
N ASN A 668 7.25 -17.88 4.14
CA ASN A 668 7.73 -18.50 5.39
C ASN A 668 9.26 -18.63 5.48
N SER A 669 9.99 -17.60 5.01
CA SER A 669 11.46 -17.56 5.09
C SER A 669 11.95 -17.75 6.54
N THR A 670 13.02 -18.53 6.71
CA THR A 670 13.68 -18.73 8.02
C THR A 670 14.60 -17.58 8.41
N LEU A 671 15.13 -16.83 7.42
CA LEU A 671 16.01 -15.69 7.64
C LEU A 671 15.22 -14.39 7.88
N TYR A 672 14.13 -14.18 7.13
CA TYR A 672 13.42 -12.90 7.16
C TYR A 672 12.89 -12.48 8.56
N PRO A 673 12.36 -13.38 9.41
CA PRO A 673 11.94 -13.04 10.79
C PRO A 673 13.09 -12.52 11.67
N ILE A 674 14.32 -12.97 11.43
CA ILE A 674 15.53 -12.47 12.11
C ILE A 674 15.84 -11.05 11.63
N CYS A 675 15.79 -10.84 10.31
CA CYS A 675 16.05 -9.53 9.70
C CYS A 675 14.98 -8.48 10.03
N LEU A 676 13.71 -8.87 10.12
CA LEU A 676 12.63 -7.99 10.55
C LEU A 676 12.79 -7.60 12.03
N ASN A 677 13.18 -8.54 12.89
CA ASN A 677 13.54 -8.25 14.28
C ASN A 677 14.75 -7.31 14.40
N CYS A 678 15.76 -7.45 13.55
CA CYS A 678 16.89 -6.51 13.50
C CYS A 678 16.47 -5.08 13.14
N ILE A 679 15.69 -4.90 12.06
CA ILE A 679 15.27 -3.56 11.61
C ILE A 679 14.27 -2.89 12.57
N ILE A 680 13.41 -3.66 13.25
CA ILE A 680 12.55 -3.16 14.35
C ILE A 680 13.40 -2.50 15.46
N LEU A 681 14.56 -3.07 15.79
CA LEU A 681 15.45 -2.54 16.83
C LEU A 681 16.40 -1.43 16.36
N LYS A 682 16.44 -1.11 15.06
CA LYS A 682 17.47 -0.24 14.48
C LYS A 682 17.55 1.14 15.14
N ARG A 683 16.42 1.76 15.48
CA ARG A 683 16.42 3.09 16.12
C ARG A 683 16.81 3.09 17.60
N GLU A 684 16.69 1.96 18.30
CA GLU A 684 17.30 1.83 19.63
C GLU A 684 18.83 1.64 19.52
N PHE A 685 19.31 0.89 18.52
CA PHE A 685 20.75 0.78 18.24
C PHE A 685 21.35 2.15 17.87
N ASP A 686 20.66 2.92 17.03
CA ASP A 686 21.08 4.28 16.67
C ASP A 686 21.09 5.24 17.88
N ARG A 687 20.16 5.12 18.83
CA ARG A 687 20.18 5.92 20.07
C ARG A 687 21.39 5.58 20.94
N ILE A 688 21.74 4.31 21.07
CA ILE A 688 22.95 3.87 21.78
C ILE A 688 24.22 4.45 21.11
N GLN A 689 24.29 4.40 19.78
CA GLN A 689 25.42 4.86 18.99
C GLN A 689 25.56 6.40 18.96
N TYR A 690 24.49 7.14 18.67
CA TYR A 690 24.51 8.59 18.39
C TYR A 690 24.08 9.47 19.57
N GLY A 691 23.48 8.92 20.64
CA GLY A 691 22.91 9.67 21.77
C GLY A 691 23.84 10.64 22.52
N SER A 692 23.25 11.49 23.36
CA SER A 692 23.94 12.61 24.02
C SER A 692 25.02 12.16 25.02
N TYR A 693 26.01 13.00 25.32
CA TYR A 693 27.05 12.70 26.32
C TYR A 693 26.46 12.41 27.72
N SER A 694 25.33 13.03 28.09
CA SER A 694 24.64 12.78 29.37
C SER A 694 23.94 11.42 29.40
N GLU A 695 23.29 11.03 28.30
CA GLU A 695 22.65 9.72 28.11
C GLU A 695 23.70 8.61 28.03
N LYS A 696 24.74 8.81 27.21
CA LYS A 696 25.93 7.97 27.18
C LYS A 696 26.57 7.85 28.56
N LYS A 697 26.53 8.88 29.43
CA LYS A 697 27.00 8.77 30.82
C LYS A 697 26.06 7.99 31.76
N LYS A 698 24.74 7.93 31.48
CA LYS A 698 23.81 6.99 32.14
C LYS A 698 24.07 5.55 31.67
N MET A 699 24.14 5.31 30.36
CA MET A 699 24.38 3.99 29.76
C MET A 699 25.78 3.42 30.09
N ARG A 700 26.83 4.25 30.05
CA ARG A 700 28.23 3.87 30.34
C ARG A 700 28.49 3.34 31.75
N LYS A 701 27.52 3.40 32.67
CA LYS A 701 27.66 2.69 33.95
C LYS A 701 27.60 1.16 33.82
N LYS A 702 27.17 0.62 32.66
CA LYS A 702 27.26 -0.82 32.33
C LYS A 702 27.60 -1.17 30.89
N GLN A 703 27.45 -0.26 29.91
CA GLN A 703 27.60 -0.61 28.50
C GLN A 703 28.46 0.43 27.75
N SER A 704 29.74 0.12 27.54
CA SER A 704 30.68 0.91 26.73
C SER A 704 30.89 0.36 25.32
N ASP A 705 30.66 -0.94 25.13
CA ASP A 705 31.15 -1.71 23.98
C ASP A 705 29.99 -2.29 23.14
N PHE A 706 28.85 -1.58 23.03
CA PHE A 706 27.73 -2.06 22.23
C PHE A 706 28.07 -1.99 20.73
N VAL A 707 28.05 -3.15 20.08
CA VAL A 707 28.22 -3.32 18.63
C VAL A 707 26.94 -3.94 18.08
N ILE A 708 26.48 -3.46 16.92
CA ILE A 708 25.33 -4.04 16.23
C ILE A 708 25.65 -5.50 15.87
N PRO A 709 24.77 -6.49 16.16
CA PRO A 709 25.03 -7.88 15.81
C PRO A 709 25.31 -8.04 14.31
N LYS A 710 26.36 -8.75 13.90
CA LYS A 710 26.76 -8.82 12.48
C LYS A 710 25.64 -9.36 11.57
N THR A 711 24.82 -10.28 12.08
CA THR A 711 23.59 -10.74 11.40
C THR A 711 22.65 -9.58 11.07
N CYS A 712 22.50 -8.59 11.94
CA CYS A 712 21.69 -7.41 11.67
C CYS A 712 22.31 -6.48 10.63
N GLU A 713 23.63 -6.27 10.63
CA GLU A 713 24.30 -5.52 9.55
C GLU A 713 24.07 -6.19 8.19
N THR A 714 24.27 -7.51 8.12
CA THR A 714 24.00 -8.29 6.90
C THR A 714 22.52 -8.24 6.51
N CYS A 715 21.59 -8.33 7.46
CA CYS A 715 20.17 -8.11 7.18
C CYS A 715 19.86 -6.72 6.61
N TYR A 716 20.57 -5.67 7.03
CA TYR A 716 20.44 -4.35 6.40
C TYR A 716 21.02 -4.38 4.98
N GLU A 717 22.22 -4.92 4.77
CA GLU A 717 22.85 -5.07 3.44
C GLU A 717 21.97 -5.88 2.45
N VAL A 718 21.28 -6.92 2.92
CA VAL A 718 20.38 -7.79 2.12
C VAL A 718 19.13 -7.05 1.61
N TYR A 719 18.47 -6.30 2.50
CA TYR A 719 17.14 -5.73 2.25
C TYR A 719 17.17 -4.24 1.85
N LEU A 720 18.30 -3.54 2.00
CA LEU A 720 18.54 -2.17 1.55
C LEU A 720 18.67 -2.07 0.02
N PHE A 721 18.10 -1.00 -0.58
CA PHE A 721 18.19 -0.76 -2.03
C PHE A 721 19.46 -0.02 -2.49
N ILE A 722 20.12 0.74 -1.59
CA ILE A 722 21.16 1.74 -1.94
C ILE A 722 22.50 1.14 -2.41
N LEU A 723 22.72 -0.17 -2.26
CA LEU A 723 24.01 -0.84 -2.56
C LEU A 723 24.25 -1.16 -4.06
N HIS A 724 23.76 -0.34 -4.98
CA HIS A 724 23.97 -0.51 -6.43
C HIS A 724 24.78 0.59 -7.14
N ARG A 725 25.48 1.48 -6.40
CA ARG A 725 26.40 2.49 -7.00
C ARG A 725 27.89 2.32 -6.70
N THR A 726 28.31 1.37 -5.86
CA THR A 726 29.74 1.08 -5.59
C THR A 726 29.98 -0.42 -5.43
N GLY A 727 30.58 -1.05 -6.44
CA GLY A 727 31.02 -2.45 -6.38
C GLY A 727 29.94 -3.49 -6.70
N GLN A 728 30.16 -4.26 -7.77
CA GLN A 728 29.52 -5.57 -7.92
C GLN A 728 30.06 -6.51 -6.82
N ASN A 729 29.17 -7.23 -6.11
CA ASN A 729 29.37 -8.57 -5.49
C ASN A 729 28.40 -8.85 -4.32
N ALA A 730 27.86 -7.84 -3.64
CA ALA A 730 27.08 -8.02 -2.41
C ALA A 730 25.86 -8.96 -2.57
N ALA A 731 25.12 -8.86 -3.68
CA ALA A 731 23.91 -9.65 -3.93
C ALA A 731 24.17 -11.18 -3.98
N ALA A 732 25.38 -11.62 -4.32
CA ALA A 732 25.71 -13.05 -4.40
C ALA A 732 25.93 -13.71 -3.02
N MET A 733 26.30 -12.93 -2.00
CA MET A 733 26.58 -13.47 -0.65
C MET A 733 25.30 -13.90 0.09
N VAL A 734 24.16 -13.29 -0.24
CA VAL A 734 22.87 -13.52 0.42
C VAL A 734 22.38 -14.97 0.29
N HIS A 735 22.51 -15.56 -0.90
CA HIS A 735 22.05 -16.94 -1.15
C HIS A 735 23.01 -18.02 -0.66
N ALA A 736 24.26 -17.69 -0.33
CA ALA A 736 25.24 -18.68 0.13
C ALA A 736 24.99 -19.13 1.58
N GLN A 737 24.79 -18.18 2.50
CA GLN A 737 24.81 -18.45 3.95
C GLN A 737 23.53 -19.08 4.52
N ALA A 738 22.52 -19.36 3.69
CA ALA A 738 21.31 -20.08 4.10
C ALA A 738 21.48 -21.61 4.07
N SER A 739 22.44 -22.15 3.31
CA SER A 739 22.61 -23.60 3.11
C SER A 739 23.51 -24.27 4.16
N ASP A 740 24.50 -23.56 4.71
CA ASP A 740 25.59 -24.10 5.54
C ASP A 740 25.18 -24.52 6.98
N GLN A 741 23.92 -24.87 7.22
CA GLN A 741 23.42 -25.39 8.51
C GLN A 741 22.61 -26.69 8.41
N ILE A 742 22.25 -27.16 7.20
CA ILE A 742 21.57 -28.47 7.03
C ILE A 742 22.64 -29.58 6.98
N GLY A 743 23.31 -29.80 8.12
CA GLY A 743 24.53 -30.62 8.15
C GLY A 743 24.82 -31.40 9.44
N ASN A 744 23.95 -31.38 10.47
CA ASN A 744 24.06 -32.33 11.61
C ASN A 744 22.86 -32.31 12.59
N LYS A 745 21.80 -33.11 12.33
CA LYS A 745 20.81 -33.53 13.37
C LYS A 745 20.11 -34.87 13.08
N HIS A 746 20.86 -35.97 13.06
CA HIS A 746 20.28 -37.31 13.32
C HIS A 746 21.21 -38.19 14.18
N ALA A 747 21.11 -38.03 15.49
CA ALA A 747 21.58 -38.99 16.49
C ALA A 747 20.51 -39.07 17.59
N ALA A 748 19.93 -40.24 17.82
CA ALA A 748 18.81 -40.40 18.75
C ALA A 748 19.28 -40.47 20.21
N HIS A 749 18.48 -39.95 21.13
CA HIS A 749 18.64 -40.24 22.56
C HIS A 749 18.17 -41.66 22.89
N ASN A 750 18.97 -42.38 23.66
CA ASN A 750 18.49 -43.42 24.57
C ASN A 750 19.37 -43.40 25.84
N PRO A 751 18.84 -43.54 27.07
CA PRO A 751 19.58 -43.17 28.28
C PRO A 751 20.24 -44.36 29.00
N ALA A 752 21.54 -44.26 29.30
CA ALA A 752 22.21 -45.13 30.27
C ALA A 752 23.46 -44.46 30.92
N GLU A 753 23.33 -44.21 32.23
CA GLU A 753 24.34 -44.38 33.29
C GLU A 753 25.82 -43.86 33.26
N LEU A 754 26.24 -43.45 34.47
CA LEU A 754 27.57 -43.57 35.10
C LEU A 754 28.76 -42.62 34.75
N LYS A 755 29.10 -41.82 35.78
CA LYS A 755 30.46 -41.48 36.31
C LYS A 755 31.32 -40.35 35.69
N LYS A 756 31.52 -39.31 36.53
CA LYS A 756 32.78 -38.53 36.72
C LYS A 756 33.95 -39.47 37.14
N PRO A 757 35.26 -39.09 37.09
CA PRO A 757 35.89 -37.75 37.11
C PRO A 757 36.78 -37.51 35.84
N THR A 758 37.90 -36.76 35.75
CA THR A 758 38.87 -36.18 36.70
C THR A 758 39.64 -34.97 36.11
N THR A 759 40.41 -34.27 36.97
CA THR A 759 41.27 -33.10 36.70
C THR A 759 42.69 -33.43 36.22
N ASN A 760 43.27 -32.58 35.34
CA ASN A 760 44.60 -31.93 35.41
C ASN A 760 44.89 -31.25 34.05
N ASN A 761 45.48 -30.04 33.89
CA ASN A 761 46.49 -29.24 34.61
C ASN A 761 47.95 -29.55 34.20
N ASN A 762 48.78 -28.48 34.05
CA ASN A 762 50.17 -28.40 33.53
C ASN A 762 50.36 -28.28 31.99
N ASN A 763 51.44 -27.66 31.46
CA ASN A 763 52.17 -26.42 31.83
C ASN A 763 53.25 -26.07 30.76
N ASN A 764 53.77 -24.84 30.80
CA ASN A 764 55.11 -24.39 30.34
C ASN A 764 55.52 -24.42 28.85
N ASN A 765 55.83 -23.21 28.33
CA ASN A 765 57.08 -22.81 27.65
C ASN A 765 57.40 -23.41 26.24
N ASN A 766 58.14 -22.73 25.33
CA ASN A 766 59.07 -21.59 25.51
C ASN A 766 59.19 -20.70 24.25
N ASN A 767 59.58 -19.44 24.48
CA ASN A 767 60.22 -18.44 23.59
C ASN A 767 60.43 -18.71 22.08
N ASN A 768 60.11 -17.71 21.25
CA ASN A 768 61.14 -16.79 20.75
C ASN A 768 60.57 -15.46 20.22
N ASN A 769 61.30 -14.36 20.46
CA ASN A 769 60.96 -13.02 19.98
C ASN A 769 61.45 -12.78 18.55
N VAL A 770 60.64 -12.08 17.75
CA VAL A 770 61.10 -10.82 17.12
C VAL A 770 60.01 -9.78 17.32
N ASP A 771 60.33 -8.71 18.05
CA ASP A 771 59.59 -7.45 18.09
C ASP A 771 60.50 -6.38 17.49
N ILE A 772 59.93 -5.49 16.67
CA ILE A 772 60.26 -4.06 16.67
C ILE A 772 59.09 -3.30 16.02
N SER A 773 58.41 -2.55 16.87
CA SER A 773 57.30 -1.65 16.56
C SER A 773 57.69 -0.35 15.81
N ASN A 774 56.65 0.39 15.39
CA ASN A 774 56.48 1.87 15.42
C ASN A 774 56.58 2.75 14.13
N LYS A 775 55.59 3.68 14.08
CA LYS A 775 55.49 4.98 13.35
C LYS A 775 55.34 4.92 11.81
N ILE A 776 54.47 5.69 11.14
CA ILE A 776 53.92 7.07 11.28
C ILE A 776 54.89 8.17 10.78
N ILE A 777 54.58 8.69 9.58
CA ILE A 777 54.83 10.00 8.93
C ILE A 777 54.45 9.74 7.44
N ASP A 778 53.44 10.30 6.78
CA ASP A 778 52.87 11.66 6.63
C ASP A 778 53.29 12.32 5.29
N SER A 779 52.36 13.07 4.69
CA SER A 779 52.42 13.87 3.44
C SER A 779 52.74 13.15 2.10
N ALA A 780 51.79 13.22 1.15
CA ALA A 780 51.91 14.05 -0.08
C ALA A 780 50.69 13.86 -1.02
N ASN A 781 50.12 14.96 -1.53
CA ASN A 781 49.38 14.95 -2.79
C ASN A 781 50.39 14.87 -3.94
N ASP A 782 50.02 14.24 -5.06
CA ASP A 782 50.66 14.46 -6.36
C ASP A 782 49.58 14.61 -7.43
N ASP A 783 49.06 15.84 -7.57
CA ASP A 783 47.91 16.20 -8.40
C ASP A 783 48.18 16.10 -9.92
N LYS A 784 49.26 15.41 -10.32
CA LYS A 784 49.66 15.16 -11.72
C LYS A 784 49.15 13.85 -12.32
N ALA A 785 48.75 12.89 -11.49
CA ALA A 785 48.21 11.62 -11.99
C ALA A 785 46.89 11.81 -12.75
N ASP A 786 46.05 12.76 -12.31
CA ASP A 786 44.72 12.99 -12.88
C ASP A 786 44.73 13.86 -14.15
N GLU A 787 45.76 14.68 -14.39
CA GLU A 787 45.87 15.45 -15.65
C GLU A 787 46.18 14.56 -16.86
N GLU A 788 47.06 13.55 -16.74
CA GLU A 788 47.39 12.65 -17.86
C GLU A 788 46.20 11.79 -18.31
N ILE A 789 45.30 11.42 -17.40
CA ILE A 789 44.10 10.64 -17.71
C ILE A 789 43.11 11.51 -18.49
N ASN A 790 42.88 12.75 -18.04
CA ASN A 790 41.98 13.69 -18.70
C ASN A 790 42.48 14.16 -20.08
N GLN A 791 43.79 14.20 -20.32
CA GLN A 791 44.34 14.49 -21.66
C GLN A 791 44.12 13.34 -22.65
N LYS A 792 44.21 12.07 -22.22
CA LYS A 792 43.96 10.90 -23.09
C LYS A 792 42.49 10.81 -23.52
N ILE A 793 41.56 11.01 -22.59
CA ILE A 793 40.10 10.98 -22.86
C ILE A 793 39.68 12.03 -23.90
N ASN A 794 40.31 13.20 -23.91
CA ASN A 794 39.99 14.26 -24.88
C ASN A 794 40.53 14.02 -26.31
N GLN A 795 41.51 13.12 -26.50
CA GLN A 795 42.06 12.84 -27.84
C GLN A 795 41.21 11.85 -28.64
N GLU A 796 40.57 10.87 -28.00
CA GLU A 796 39.73 9.89 -28.71
C GLU A 796 38.41 10.50 -29.23
N VAL A 797 37.90 11.55 -28.57
CA VAL A 797 36.63 12.22 -28.89
C VAL A 797 36.70 13.12 -30.14
N GLN A 798 37.88 13.50 -30.61
CA GLN A 798 38.05 14.42 -31.76
C GLN A 798 38.30 13.74 -33.12
N SER A 799 38.44 12.41 -33.16
CA SER A 799 38.91 11.69 -34.35
C SER A 799 37.83 11.32 -35.40
N SER A 800 36.54 11.65 -35.17
CA SER A 800 35.41 11.09 -35.94
C SER A 800 34.37 12.10 -36.47
N LYS A 801 34.77 13.31 -36.86
CA LYS A 801 33.89 14.23 -37.62
C LYS A 801 34.59 14.94 -38.78
N GLN A 802 33.82 15.12 -39.86
CA GLN A 802 34.15 15.69 -41.18
C GLN A 802 35.03 14.78 -42.08
N GLY A 803 34.64 14.51 -43.33
CA GLY A 803 33.38 14.92 -43.99
C GLY A 803 33.22 14.39 -45.42
N GLY A 804 32.09 14.74 -46.03
CA GLY A 804 31.74 14.38 -47.41
C GLY A 804 30.25 14.48 -47.66
N SER A 805 29.80 15.54 -48.34
CA SER A 805 28.38 15.75 -48.69
C SER A 805 28.21 15.71 -50.21
N THR A 806 27.27 14.90 -50.71
CA THR A 806 26.55 15.12 -51.98
C THR A 806 25.46 14.07 -52.18
N GLY A 807 24.39 14.43 -52.92
CA GLY A 807 23.47 13.47 -53.54
C GLY A 807 22.29 13.01 -52.68
N ALA A 808 21.18 13.74 -52.74
CA ALA A 808 19.91 13.26 -52.21
C ALA A 808 19.23 12.26 -53.17
N LYS A 809 18.73 11.15 -52.63
CA LYS A 809 17.60 10.38 -53.18
C LYS A 809 16.70 9.92 -52.04
N ASN A 810 15.41 9.83 -52.32
CA ASN A 810 14.41 9.38 -51.36
C ASN A 810 14.44 7.86 -51.24
N ASP A 811 14.35 7.36 -50.03
CA ASP A 811 13.60 6.14 -49.70
C ASP A 811 12.87 6.38 -48.38
N ASN A 812 11.61 5.98 -48.29
CA ASN A 812 10.80 6.19 -47.09
C ASN A 812 11.11 5.10 -46.06
N PRO A 813 11.17 5.40 -44.75
CA PRO A 813 10.92 4.37 -43.75
C PRO A 813 9.49 3.87 -43.94
N ALA A 814 9.34 2.57 -44.22
CA ALA A 814 8.02 1.94 -44.33
C ALA A 814 7.32 1.89 -42.97
N ALA A 815 6.00 1.76 -42.98
CA ALA A 815 5.21 1.64 -41.75
C ALA A 815 5.56 0.34 -41.00
N ASP A 816 5.81 0.46 -39.69
CA ASP A 816 6.00 -0.69 -38.80
C ASP A 816 4.64 -1.28 -38.43
N ASN A 817 4.25 -2.35 -39.12
CA ASN A 817 3.00 -3.06 -38.93
C ASN A 817 3.04 -4.01 -37.73
N GLY A 818 3.25 -3.47 -36.52
CA GLY A 818 3.08 -4.20 -35.26
C GLY A 818 3.82 -5.54 -35.21
N ALA A 819 5.07 -5.57 -35.68
CA ALA A 819 5.82 -6.80 -35.83
C ALA A 819 6.13 -7.45 -34.46
N TYR A 820 6.14 -8.79 -34.44
CA TYR A 820 6.59 -9.54 -33.29
C TYR A 820 8.10 -9.32 -33.05
N ASP A 821 8.45 -8.90 -31.84
CA ASP A 821 9.82 -8.64 -31.40
C ASP A 821 10.34 -9.81 -30.53
N PRO A 822 11.16 -10.72 -31.10
CA PRO A 822 11.74 -11.84 -30.36
C PRO A 822 12.87 -11.45 -29.39
N GLU A 823 13.44 -10.25 -29.51
CA GLU A 823 14.45 -9.75 -28.56
C GLU A 823 13.77 -9.37 -27.25
N LYS A 824 12.71 -8.56 -27.34
CA LYS A 824 11.86 -8.21 -26.20
C LYS A 824 11.20 -9.43 -25.57
N ASP A 825 10.61 -10.32 -26.36
CA ASP A 825 9.96 -11.53 -25.84
C ASP A 825 10.96 -12.44 -25.09
N LEU A 826 12.18 -12.59 -25.61
CA LEU A 826 13.23 -13.33 -24.90
C LEU A 826 13.67 -12.65 -23.60
N ILE A 827 13.66 -11.31 -23.53
CA ILE A 827 13.94 -10.55 -22.30
C ILE A 827 12.81 -10.77 -21.28
N ASP A 828 11.55 -10.60 -21.70
CA ASP A 828 10.37 -10.77 -20.83
C ASP A 828 10.30 -12.23 -20.29
N ILE A 829 10.50 -13.24 -21.14
CA ILE A 829 10.59 -14.67 -20.76
C ILE A 829 11.68 -14.95 -19.73
N ARG A 830 12.84 -14.29 -19.84
CA ARG A 830 13.99 -14.49 -18.94
C ARG A 830 13.94 -13.63 -17.68
N SER A 831 13.06 -12.64 -17.60
CA SER A 831 12.79 -11.93 -16.35
C SER A 831 12.17 -12.84 -15.29
N LEU A 832 11.44 -13.88 -15.73
CA LEU A 832 10.67 -14.78 -14.86
C LEU A 832 11.53 -15.76 -14.04
N SER A 833 12.73 -16.12 -14.50
CA SER A 833 13.63 -17.02 -13.76
C SER A 833 15.08 -16.94 -14.27
N PRO A 834 16.09 -17.02 -13.39
CA PRO A 834 17.51 -17.12 -13.78
C PRO A 834 17.86 -18.41 -14.55
N MET A 835 16.94 -19.36 -14.66
CA MET A 835 17.05 -20.55 -15.51
C MET A 835 15.79 -20.70 -16.38
N THR A 836 15.99 -20.79 -17.70
CA THR A 836 14.90 -21.00 -18.68
C THR A 836 15.22 -22.20 -19.57
N VAL A 837 14.26 -23.13 -19.66
CA VAL A 837 14.33 -24.31 -20.51
C VAL A 837 13.38 -24.14 -21.70
N PHE A 838 13.95 -23.86 -22.87
CA PHE A 838 13.19 -23.89 -24.12
C PHE A 838 12.99 -25.34 -24.57
N SER A 839 11.74 -25.72 -24.79
CA SER A 839 11.24 -27.09 -24.92
C SER A 839 10.26 -27.19 -26.10
N LYS A 840 9.87 -28.41 -26.49
CA LYS A 840 8.62 -28.66 -27.22
C LYS A 840 7.91 -29.86 -26.62
N THR A 841 6.58 -29.83 -26.53
CA THR A 841 5.82 -30.85 -25.78
C THR A 841 5.94 -32.26 -26.35
N PHE A 842 6.13 -32.39 -27.67
CA PHE A 842 6.33 -33.67 -28.36
C PHE A 842 7.80 -34.13 -28.43
N CYS A 843 8.77 -33.34 -27.96
CA CYS A 843 10.19 -33.68 -28.12
C CYS A 843 10.67 -34.66 -27.02
N PRO A 844 11.13 -35.88 -27.36
CA PRO A 844 11.55 -36.87 -26.35
C PRO A 844 12.81 -36.42 -25.58
N PHE A 845 13.71 -35.66 -26.21
CA PHE A 845 14.85 -35.05 -25.53
C PHE A 845 14.41 -33.97 -24.53
N SER A 846 13.36 -33.20 -24.85
CA SER A 846 12.80 -32.21 -23.92
C SER A 846 12.06 -32.87 -22.76
N ALA A 847 11.37 -33.99 -22.99
CA ALA A 847 10.78 -34.82 -21.93
C ALA A 847 11.87 -35.36 -20.99
N ARG A 848 12.89 -36.06 -21.53
CA ARG A 848 14.03 -36.61 -20.77
C ARG A 848 14.79 -35.57 -19.97
N LEU A 849 14.96 -34.34 -20.49
CA LEU A 849 15.53 -33.25 -19.70
C LEU A 849 14.60 -32.82 -18.55
N LYS A 850 13.30 -32.64 -18.79
CA LYS A 850 12.35 -32.25 -17.76
C LYS A 850 12.24 -33.29 -16.65
N GLU A 851 12.25 -34.58 -16.99
CA GLU A 851 12.33 -35.71 -16.05
C GLU A 851 13.63 -35.68 -15.22
N LEU A 852 14.78 -35.46 -15.87
CA LEU A 852 16.07 -35.32 -15.18
C LEU A 852 16.04 -34.15 -14.19
N LEU A 853 15.59 -32.98 -14.62
CA LEU A 853 15.48 -31.80 -13.76
C LEU A 853 14.48 -32.01 -12.61
N GLN A 854 13.41 -32.79 -12.80
CA GLN A 854 12.48 -33.14 -11.71
C GLN A 854 13.13 -33.94 -10.57
N THR A 855 14.28 -34.60 -10.79
CA THR A 855 15.08 -35.25 -9.72
C THR A 855 15.89 -34.26 -8.86
N TYR A 856 15.87 -32.97 -9.20
CA TYR A 856 16.46 -31.87 -8.45
C TYR A 856 15.38 -30.90 -7.96
N GLU A 857 15.73 -30.06 -7.00
CA GLU A 857 14.91 -28.98 -6.46
C GLU A 857 15.61 -27.63 -6.71
N PHE A 858 14.85 -26.62 -7.10
CA PHE A 858 15.34 -25.34 -7.61
C PHE A 858 14.71 -24.18 -6.86
N THR A 859 15.55 -23.26 -6.38
CA THR A 859 15.12 -22.01 -5.74
C THR A 859 15.84 -20.82 -6.38
N PRO A 860 15.14 -19.92 -7.10
CA PRO A 860 13.75 -20.05 -7.55
C PRO A 860 13.56 -21.19 -8.57
N GLN A 861 12.31 -21.57 -8.84
CA GLN A 861 11.99 -22.57 -9.87
C GLN A 861 12.36 -22.08 -11.28
N PHE A 862 12.72 -23.01 -12.16
CA PHE A 862 13.10 -22.70 -13.55
C PHE A 862 11.86 -22.53 -14.44
N ASN A 863 11.94 -21.61 -15.40
CA ASN A 863 10.87 -21.40 -16.39
C ASN A 863 10.96 -22.46 -17.52
N ILE A 864 9.82 -22.88 -18.07
CA ILE A 864 9.73 -23.80 -19.20
C ILE A 864 8.91 -23.15 -20.31
N VAL A 865 9.52 -22.89 -21.46
CA VAL A 865 8.83 -22.35 -22.65
C VAL A 865 8.68 -23.44 -23.69
N GLU A 866 7.45 -23.90 -23.89
CA GLU A 866 7.09 -24.88 -24.92
C GLU A 866 6.93 -24.17 -26.27
N LEU A 867 7.98 -24.16 -27.10
CA LEU A 867 8.06 -23.48 -28.41
C LEU A 867 7.15 -24.06 -29.50
N ASP A 868 6.34 -25.07 -29.19
CA ASP A 868 5.23 -25.59 -30.00
C ASP A 868 3.85 -25.11 -29.51
N LYS A 869 3.80 -24.39 -28.39
CA LYS A 869 2.60 -23.74 -27.84
C LYS A 869 2.73 -22.21 -27.73
N HIS A 870 3.94 -21.68 -27.91
CA HIS A 870 4.18 -20.24 -27.98
C HIS A 870 3.63 -19.66 -29.29
N GLU A 871 2.93 -18.52 -29.24
CA GLU A 871 2.23 -17.92 -30.38
C GLU A 871 3.18 -17.62 -31.56
N HIS A 872 4.38 -17.14 -31.23
CA HIS A 872 5.48 -16.88 -32.18
C HIS A 872 6.67 -17.84 -31.94
N GLY A 873 6.37 -19.10 -31.63
CA GLY A 873 7.36 -20.13 -31.30
C GLY A 873 8.43 -20.40 -32.39
N PRO A 874 8.09 -20.44 -33.70
CA PRO A 874 9.07 -20.58 -34.77
C PRO A 874 10.05 -19.40 -34.85
N GLU A 875 9.55 -18.17 -34.73
CA GLU A 875 10.31 -16.92 -34.79
C GLU A 875 11.25 -16.81 -33.58
N LEU A 876 10.73 -17.08 -32.38
CA LEU A 876 11.53 -17.17 -31.16
C LEU A 876 12.62 -18.25 -31.25
N GLN A 877 12.31 -19.41 -31.83
CA GLN A 877 13.31 -20.47 -32.04
C GLN A 877 14.40 -20.07 -33.05
N ALA A 878 14.07 -19.29 -34.08
CA ALA A 878 15.04 -18.76 -35.03
C ALA A 878 15.97 -17.73 -34.36
N TYR A 879 15.41 -16.81 -33.56
CA TYR A 879 16.17 -15.82 -32.80
C TYR A 879 17.04 -16.47 -31.70
N LEU A 880 16.53 -17.48 -31.00
CA LEU A 880 17.32 -18.32 -30.08
C LEU A 880 18.48 -19.02 -30.78
N LYS A 881 18.30 -19.52 -32.01
CA LYS A 881 19.41 -20.09 -32.80
C LYS A 881 20.49 -19.04 -33.07
N GLU A 882 20.10 -17.80 -33.38
CA GLU A 882 21.03 -16.68 -33.62
C GLU A 882 21.80 -16.30 -32.35
N LYS A 883 21.12 -15.97 -31.26
CA LYS A 883 21.76 -15.42 -30.05
C LYS A 883 22.44 -16.47 -29.16
N THR A 884 21.95 -17.71 -29.17
CA THR A 884 22.45 -18.78 -28.26
C THR A 884 23.34 -19.81 -28.97
N GLY A 885 23.42 -19.76 -30.30
CA GLY A 885 24.06 -20.78 -31.15
C GLY A 885 23.30 -22.10 -31.29
N ARG A 886 22.34 -22.40 -30.39
CA ARG A 886 21.59 -23.67 -30.38
C ARG A 886 20.17 -23.48 -30.92
N GLY A 887 19.92 -24.01 -32.12
CA GLY A 887 18.59 -24.06 -32.75
C GLY A 887 17.74 -25.29 -32.42
N THR A 888 18.26 -26.25 -31.64
CA THR A 888 17.57 -27.49 -31.26
C THR A 888 16.96 -27.39 -29.85
N VAL A 889 15.87 -28.12 -29.62
CA VAL A 889 15.27 -28.26 -28.28
C VAL A 889 15.63 -29.63 -27.65
N PRO A 890 15.83 -29.70 -26.33
CA PRO A 890 15.80 -28.58 -25.40
C PRO A 890 17.05 -27.69 -25.49
N ASN A 891 16.87 -26.41 -25.22
CA ASN A 891 17.94 -25.41 -25.09
C ASN A 891 17.81 -24.74 -23.72
N VAL A 892 18.84 -24.85 -22.88
CA VAL A 892 18.83 -24.34 -21.51
C VAL A 892 19.69 -23.08 -21.42
N LEU A 893 19.09 -21.98 -20.97
CA LEU A 893 19.78 -20.74 -20.63
C LEU A 893 19.82 -20.59 -19.11
N VAL A 894 20.98 -20.24 -18.56
CA VAL A 894 21.21 -20.04 -17.13
C VAL A 894 22.06 -18.78 -16.95
N GLY A 895 21.80 -17.99 -15.91
CA GLY A 895 22.57 -16.78 -15.61
C GLY A 895 22.08 -15.55 -16.37
N LYS A 896 22.95 -14.55 -16.59
CA LYS A 896 22.65 -13.39 -17.45
C LYS A 896 23.00 -13.63 -18.92
N THR A 897 23.89 -14.59 -19.18
CA THR A 897 24.40 -14.88 -20.53
C THR A 897 23.31 -15.44 -21.45
N LEU A 898 23.34 -15.07 -22.73
CA LEU A 898 22.52 -15.69 -23.80
C LEU A 898 23.14 -16.99 -24.33
N GLU A 899 24.28 -17.42 -23.78
CA GLU A 899 24.93 -18.68 -24.13
C GLU A 899 24.06 -19.90 -23.79
N SER A 900 23.88 -20.82 -24.75
CA SER A 900 23.28 -22.13 -24.50
C SER A 900 24.17 -22.94 -23.54
N ARG A 901 23.64 -23.30 -22.36
CA ARG A 901 24.29 -24.23 -21.42
C ARG A 901 24.10 -25.71 -21.78
N GLY A 902 23.31 -26.00 -22.82
CA GLY A 902 23.18 -27.34 -23.39
C GLY A 902 21.73 -27.76 -23.64
N GLY A 903 21.56 -29.04 -23.91
CA GLY A 903 20.29 -29.75 -24.00
C GLY A 903 20.35 -31.10 -23.28
N SER A 904 19.51 -32.05 -23.70
CA SER A 904 19.26 -33.27 -22.92
C SER A 904 20.49 -34.13 -22.66
N ASP A 905 21.35 -34.35 -23.65
CA ASP A 905 22.52 -35.22 -23.50
C ASP A 905 23.68 -34.51 -22.78
N ASP A 906 23.80 -33.20 -22.96
CA ASP A 906 24.74 -32.36 -22.21
C ASP A 906 24.41 -32.43 -20.69
N PHE A 907 23.15 -32.18 -20.33
CA PHE A 907 22.67 -32.24 -18.94
C PHE A 907 22.68 -33.66 -18.37
N ALA A 908 22.35 -34.68 -19.16
CA ALA A 908 22.47 -36.07 -18.74
C ALA A 908 23.93 -36.48 -18.47
N LYS A 909 24.90 -35.93 -19.23
CA LYS A 909 26.33 -36.09 -18.94
C LYS A 909 26.68 -35.38 -17.62
N PHE A 910 26.37 -34.09 -17.46
CA PHE A 910 26.67 -33.36 -16.23
C PHE A 910 26.08 -34.03 -14.98
N ALA A 911 24.88 -34.61 -15.08
CA ALA A 911 24.24 -35.33 -13.98
C ALA A 911 24.92 -36.67 -13.65
N LYS A 912 25.40 -37.39 -14.69
CA LYS A 912 26.12 -38.65 -14.55
C LYS A 912 27.53 -38.45 -13.98
N ASP A 913 28.21 -37.41 -14.44
CA ASP A 913 29.60 -37.11 -14.06
C ASP A 913 29.66 -36.35 -12.71
N GLY A 914 28.49 -35.98 -12.14
CA GLY A 914 28.33 -35.38 -10.81
C GLY A 914 28.41 -33.84 -10.78
N GLU A 915 28.78 -33.23 -11.90
CA GLU A 915 29.09 -31.79 -12.00
C GLU A 915 27.85 -30.88 -12.10
N LEU A 916 26.66 -31.42 -12.42
CA LEU A 916 25.47 -30.61 -12.76
C LEU A 916 25.08 -29.57 -11.70
N ILE A 917 25.19 -29.89 -10.40
CA ILE A 917 24.88 -28.92 -9.34
C ILE A 917 25.90 -27.77 -9.36
N ASN A 918 27.20 -28.09 -9.43
CA ASN A 918 28.27 -27.09 -9.43
C ASN A 918 28.13 -26.15 -10.64
N LEU A 919 27.91 -26.71 -11.83
CA LEU A 919 27.73 -25.96 -13.07
C LEU A 919 26.47 -25.07 -13.02
N LEU A 920 25.36 -25.55 -12.47
CA LEU A 920 24.14 -24.73 -12.33
C LEU A 920 24.28 -23.61 -11.31
N VAL A 921 25.04 -23.81 -10.22
CA VAL A 921 25.35 -22.77 -9.24
C VAL A 921 26.33 -21.73 -9.82
N GLU A 922 27.35 -22.18 -10.56
CA GLU A 922 28.33 -21.34 -11.26
C GLU A 922 27.63 -20.45 -12.31
N TRP A 923 26.93 -21.06 -13.27
CA TRP A 923 26.17 -20.34 -14.30
C TRP A 923 25.00 -19.54 -13.72
N GLY A 924 24.51 -19.92 -12.53
CA GLY A 924 23.48 -19.19 -11.81
C GLY A 924 23.93 -17.86 -11.22
N GLU A 925 25.25 -17.59 -11.14
CA GLU A 925 25.82 -16.36 -10.55
C GLU A 925 25.32 -16.10 -9.11
N GLY A 926 25.06 -17.16 -8.34
CA GLY A 926 24.47 -17.08 -7.00
C GLY A 926 22.95 -16.76 -6.96
N ARG A 927 22.27 -16.68 -8.11
CA ARG A 927 20.81 -16.44 -8.21
C ARG A 927 19.99 -17.72 -8.37
N LEU A 928 20.63 -18.88 -8.52
CA LEU A 928 19.98 -20.18 -8.66
C LEU A 928 20.59 -21.15 -7.63
N GLN A 929 19.79 -21.57 -6.64
CA GLN A 929 20.13 -22.68 -5.76
C GLN A 929 19.56 -23.97 -6.35
N VAL A 930 20.37 -25.05 -6.34
CA VAL A 930 19.97 -26.37 -6.83
C VAL A 930 20.40 -27.44 -5.83
N THR A 931 19.46 -28.28 -5.41
CA THR A 931 19.74 -29.48 -4.60
C THR A 931 19.24 -30.73 -5.32
N LYS A 932 19.80 -31.90 -5.00
CA LYS A 932 19.27 -33.18 -5.50
C LYS A 932 18.22 -33.68 -4.52
N LYS A 933 17.07 -34.14 -5.02
CA LYS A 933 16.06 -34.77 -4.15
C LYS A 933 16.55 -36.15 -3.74
N ASP A 934 16.53 -36.42 -2.44
CA ASP A 934 16.78 -37.76 -1.92
C ASP A 934 15.70 -38.73 -2.43
N ALA A 935 16.13 -39.91 -2.86
CA ALA A 935 15.20 -40.96 -3.24
C ALA A 935 14.45 -41.47 -1.98
N PRO A 936 13.12 -41.70 -2.05
CA PRO A 936 12.39 -42.22 -0.91
C PRO A 936 12.95 -43.60 -0.51
N SER A 937 13.42 -43.71 0.73
CA SER A 937 14.05 -44.93 1.26
C SER A 937 13.05 -46.09 1.32
N ASN A 938 13.09 -46.95 0.30
CA ASN A 938 12.35 -48.21 0.17
C ASN A 938 13.10 -49.14 -0.80
N ALA A 939 14.32 -49.54 -0.42
CA ALA A 939 15.14 -50.56 -1.06
C ALA A 939 16.08 -51.19 -0.02
#